data_AF-A0A6I4YXP6-F1
#
_entry.id   AF-A0A6I4YXP6-F1
#
_cell.length_a   1.000
_cell.length_b   1.000
_cell.length_c   1.000
_cell.angle_alpha   90.00
_cell.angle_beta   90.00
_cell.angle_gamma   90.00
#
_symmetry.space_group_name_H-M   'P 1'
#
loop_
_entity.id
_entity.type
_entity.pdbx_description
1 polymer ?
#
loop_
_entity_poly.entity_id
_entity_poly.type
_entity_poly.pdbx_seq_one_letter_code
_entity_poly.pdbx_strand_id
1 'polypeptide(L)'
;MSSSHEILTILAHVMHPVVTQGLVPVCRKFGLHPVILTDHPAAYQRSLSPKDATVIGCDVFNPLAVIRTLSDQHIQPRGVLSNSDHLQTSTALVAARFGLPGKDWRLCLIAKHKGETRKYLRKMGLPTPWFYTLATHDPLPENIPFPIVAKPVEGVASLDVRFCETVDELIAFRDDMIQRRPQTLQLEAYLQGPLFTIETWGDGQDLHAIGGFDVTLSPPPYFIERSALWNGPVSRHHRHKALEQLRKIGIGLGVCHSEFIATLSGPVLVEINYRSVGDGREFCLDRLCDGAWFEGLIALHLGQPVGPLLPRHLQDRHCAIYYHLAEQSGRLMVLPDEFVEKIPGGEARYHSLKTTGEMIKLSHSNKDTLGILTLTAATSEALASLRRRFLPRLTSFQAFEGPSSTILRRVLDAALREDCCQIVSKGDISPSPRDGVWRLCVQHLSGGTLWLDVVPEHFMQTWRMYEPYWWWQDRHGKLCVEQEADSFLSHLSEGLSPFVQENFALYGHEIRCAINHTQHCYEAAQKHLPSLSHALTHSDWRQRLLGIDRIASYTDHPLYPTARAKNGFTSEDLTRYAPEFCPQFYLRWVAFPRSNSHEEGGVPPFWPRMRDVGLPESLEATHFLFPVHPLTWATYEESEVLPATAHPAPCPFLEVTPTLSVRTVALCADPAWHIKVPLQIATLGARNIRFIKPTTLHDGYTVSQILARLQDQNPELRQNIVLVDESRYGFAHNMPSLAFLVRHYPLQLSHTTPVPVAALTSPLADGRLLVAWVVEQFHGGDWLEWARQYTQLFLTVHLRLWLHYGIALESNQQNAVLLYSALEAPRLLMKDNDAARLWSDQLLKACPEVEPLIDTLRDQRLLAENDSALGEMFCTITLQLCLAVPFEMIARAGYVSRHELFRILRDEIHITLSQLEREGWPTAHARALLLEADYLPAKYLMSAGSLFPKELLGVSDINKFYGYSAPNFLKESQS
;
A
#
# COMPACT_ATOMS: atom_id res chain seq x y z
N MET A 1 58.61 -27.57 13.43
CA MET A 1 57.90 -28.55 14.29
C MET A 1 56.43 -28.17 14.27
N SER A 2 55.68 -28.72 13.31
CA SER A 2 54.23 -28.46 13.17
C SER A 2 53.51 -29.39 14.14
N SER A 3 52.85 -28.85 15.15
CA SER A 3 51.90 -29.62 15.97
C SER A 3 50.79 -30.12 15.04
N SER A 4 50.78 -31.42 14.73
CA SER A 4 49.75 -32.07 13.91
C SER A 4 48.42 -32.03 14.67
N HIS A 5 47.66 -30.94 14.50
CA HIS A 5 46.31 -30.87 15.04
C HIS A 5 45.45 -31.87 14.26
N GLU A 6 44.70 -32.71 14.98
CA GLU A 6 43.71 -33.60 14.36
C GLU A 6 42.65 -32.75 13.64
N ILE A 7 42.23 -33.18 12.45
CA ILE A 7 41.34 -32.40 11.59
C ILE A 7 39.90 -32.92 11.67
N LEU A 8 38.93 -32.02 11.84
CA LEU A 8 37.51 -32.33 11.62
C LEU A 8 37.04 -31.66 10.33
N THR A 9 36.48 -32.43 9.40
CA THR A 9 35.95 -31.88 8.14
C THR A 9 34.44 -31.63 8.25
N ILE A 10 34.02 -30.42 7.88
CA ILE A 10 32.63 -29.97 7.87
C ILE A 10 32.23 -29.67 6.43
N LEU A 11 31.24 -30.38 5.90
CA LEU A 11 30.65 -30.08 4.59
C LEU A 11 29.52 -29.08 4.76
N ALA A 12 29.58 -27.96 4.03
CA ALA A 12 28.55 -26.92 4.08
C ALA A 12 28.29 -26.29 2.71
N HIS A 13 27.04 -25.87 2.47
CA HIS A 13 26.63 -25.17 1.25
C HIS A 13 26.60 -23.66 1.51
N VAL A 14 25.48 -23.13 2.00
CA VAL A 14 25.34 -21.72 2.37
C VAL A 14 25.92 -21.45 3.76
N MET A 15 26.53 -20.28 3.95
CA MET A 15 27.01 -19.83 5.26
C MET A 15 25.87 -19.84 6.29
N HIS A 16 26.06 -20.61 7.36
CA HIS A 16 25.06 -20.81 8.40
C HIS A 16 25.67 -20.60 9.80
N PRO A 17 25.00 -19.88 10.72
CA PRO A 17 25.49 -19.65 12.08
C PRO A 17 25.85 -20.93 12.84
N VAL A 18 25.14 -22.04 12.63
CA VAL A 18 25.51 -23.36 13.21
C VAL A 18 26.97 -23.70 12.94
N VAL A 19 27.46 -23.47 11.72
CA VAL A 19 28.84 -23.83 11.36
C VAL A 19 29.81 -22.85 12.01
N THR A 20 29.57 -21.54 11.86
CA THR A 20 30.51 -20.50 12.27
C THR A 20 30.51 -20.21 13.77
N GLN A 21 29.35 -20.26 14.42
CA GLN A 21 29.15 -19.92 15.84
C GLN A 21 28.92 -21.15 16.73
N GLY A 22 28.54 -22.30 16.17
CA GLY A 22 28.35 -23.55 16.91
C GLY A 22 29.52 -24.53 16.76
N LEU A 23 29.62 -25.15 15.58
CA LEU A 23 30.56 -26.24 15.32
C LEU A 23 32.03 -25.81 15.37
N VAL A 24 32.41 -24.72 14.69
CA VAL A 24 33.82 -24.26 14.64
C VAL A 24 34.39 -23.98 16.05
N PRO A 25 33.73 -23.20 16.92
CA PRO A 25 34.20 -22.98 18.29
C PRO A 25 34.34 -24.28 19.09
N VAL A 26 33.39 -25.20 18.95
CA VAL A 26 33.42 -26.48 19.69
C VAL A 26 34.50 -27.41 19.15
N CYS A 27 34.76 -27.45 17.84
CA CYS A 27 35.89 -28.19 17.26
C CYS A 27 37.20 -27.78 17.93
N ARG A 28 37.44 -26.47 18.05
CA ARG A 28 38.63 -25.92 18.69
C ARG A 28 38.70 -26.29 20.17
N LYS A 29 37.57 -26.30 20.88
CA LYS A 29 37.49 -26.76 22.28
C LYS A 29 37.90 -28.23 22.44
N PHE A 30 37.61 -29.07 21.44
CA PHE A 30 38.07 -30.46 21.36
C PHE A 30 39.55 -30.61 20.96
N GLY A 31 40.28 -29.52 20.73
CA GLY A 31 41.66 -29.56 20.22
C GLY A 31 41.76 -29.92 18.74
N LEU A 32 40.64 -29.89 18.00
CA LEU A 32 40.58 -30.19 16.57
C LEU A 32 40.71 -28.91 15.74
N HIS A 33 41.35 -29.03 14.59
CA HIS A 33 41.35 -27.97 13.57
C HIS A 33 40.21 -28.18 12.57
N PRO A 34 39.21 -27.28 12.50
CA PRO A 34 38.10 -27.45 11.57
C PRO A 34 38.51 -27.08 10.14
N VAL A 35 38.19 -27.96 9.19
CA VAL A 35 38.29 -27.75 7.75
C VAL A 35 36.88 -27.71 7.15
N ILE A 36 36.47 -26.55 6.63
CA ILE A 36 35.17 -26.35 6.00
C ILE A 36 35.34 -26.52 4.49
N LEU A 37 34.67 -27.54 3.94
CA LEU A 37 34.52 -27.73 2.50
C LEU A 37 33.17 -27.16 2.07
N THR A 38 33.19 -26.29 1.05
CA THR A 38 32.00 -25.58 0.60
C THR A 38 32.10 -25.14 -0.85
N ASP A 39 30.98 -25.03 -1.54
CA ASP A 39 30.86 -24.39 -2.85
C ASP A 39 30.69 -22.86 -2.76
N HIS A 40 30.61 -22.30 -1.55
CA HIS A 40 30.56 -20.85 -1.25
C HIS A 40 31.70 -20.36 -0.34
N PRO A 41 32.99 -20.59 -0.68
CA PRO A 41 34.12 -20.32 0.23
C PRO A 41 34.24 -18.85 0.63
N ALA A 42 33.93 -17.92 -0.28
CA ALA A 42 34.07 -16.48 -0.04
C ALA A 42 33.18 -15.98 1.12
N ALA A 43 31.98 -16.54 1.30
CA ALA A 43 31.08 -16.14 2.38
C ALA A 43 31.67 -16.51 3.75
N TYR A 44 32.16 -17.75 3.88
CA TYR A 44 32.79 -18.25 5.09
C TYR A 44 34.11 -17.52 5.41
N GLN A 45 34.94 -17.25 4.41
CA GLN A 45 36.23 -16.55 4.57
C GLN A 45 36.08 -15.11 5.08
N ARG A 46 34.94 -14.44 4.81
CA ARG A 46 34.63 -13.13 5.39
C ARG A 46 34.24 -13.19 6.86
N SER A 47 33.66 -14.32 7.30
CA SER A 47 33.15 -14.50 8.66
C SER A 47 34.15 -15.16 9.62
N LEU A 48 35.11 -15.92 9.11
CA LEU A 48 36.04 -16.72 9.92
C LEU A 48 37.49 -16.34 9.62
N SER A 49 38.31 -16.24 10.66
CA SER A 49 39.75 -16.08 10.49
C SER A 49 40.38 -17.38 9.99
N PRO A 50 41.44 -17.33 9.15
CA PRO A 50 42.25 -18.50 8.81
C PRO A 50 42.85 -19.22 10.02
N LYS A 51 42.94 -18.54 11.18
CA LYS A 51 43.36 -19.14 12.45
C LYS A 51 42.25 -19.96 13.13
N ASP A 52 40.99 -19.74 12.76
CA ASP A 52 39.81 -20.38 13.35
C ASP A 52 39.38 -21.62 12.60
N ALA A 53 39.42 -21.56 11.27
CA ALA A 53 39.11 -22.68 10.40
C ALA A 53 39.82 -22.53 9.05
N THR A 54 40.12 -23.65 8.40
CA THR A 54 40.54 -23.64 6.98
C THR A 54 39.30 -23.79 6.11
N VAL A 55 39.09 -22.88 5.16
CA VAL A 55 37.97 -22.92 4.21
C VAL A 55 38.48 -23.26 2.82
N ILE A 56 37.96 -24.33 2.21
CA ILE A 56 38.37 -24.80 0.89
C ILE A 56 37.14 -24.91 -0.02
N GLY A 57 37.27 -24.36 -1.23
CA GLY A 57 36.24 -24.42 -2.26
C GLY A 57 36.18 -25.79 -2.94
N CYS A 58 35.01 -26.44 -2.95
CA CYS A 58 34.73 -27.61 -3.79
C CYS A 58 33.23 -27.83 -4.00
N ASP A 59 32.86 -28.59 -5.02
CA ASP A 59 31.47 -29.07 -5.21
C ASP A 59 31.12 -30.10 -4.11
N VAL A 60 30.46 -29.64 -3.05
CA VAL A 60 30.11 -30.46 -1.88
C VAL A 60 28.95 -31.43 -2.13
N PHE A 61 28.17 -31.23 -3.19
CA PHE A 61 27.11 -32.16 -3.59
C PHE A 61 27.69 -33.39 -4.30
N ASN A 62 28.89 -33.27 -4.85
CA ASN A 62 29.63 -34.38 -5.43
C ASN A 62 30.63 -35.00 -4.43
N PRO A 63 30.34 -36.16 -3.83
CA PRO A 63 31.23 -36.78 -2.84
C PRO A 63 32.62 -37.12 -3.41
N LEU A 64 32.72 -37.40 -4.72
CA LEU A 64 34.01 -37.68 -5.36
C LEU A 64 34.88 -36.42 -5.46
N ALA A 65 34.26 -35.25 -5.67
CA ALA A 65 34.98 -33.98 -5.65
C ALA A 65 35.52 -33.70 -4.24
N VAL A 66 34.71 -33.88 -3.21
CA VAL A 66 35.12 -33.75 -1.81
C VAL A 66 36.30 -34.67 -1.47
N ILE A 67 36.22 -35.96 -1.82
CA ILE A 67 37.28 -36.94 -1.56
C ILE A 67 38.58 -36.55 -2.26
N ARG A 68 38.51 -36.09 -3.52
CA ARG A 68 39.67 -35.63 -4.28
C ARG A 68 40.29 -34.39 -3.64
N THR A 69 39.49 -33.39 -3.29
CA THR A 69 39.96 -32.18 -2.61
C THR A 69 40.69 -32.50 -1.31
N LEU A 70 40.15 -33.39 -0.47
CA LEU A 70 40.84 -33.83 0.75
C LEU A 70 42.15 -34.55 0.45
N SER A 71 42.17 -35.42 -0.57
CA SER A 71 43.36 -36.18 -0.97
C SER A 71 44.46 -35.27 -1.52
N ASP A 72 44.12 -34.35 -2.42
CA ASP A 72 45.04 -33.41 -3.07
C ASP A 72 45.68 -32.44 -2.05
N GLN A 73 44.91 -32.06 -1.04
CA GLN A 73 45.38 -31.23 0.08
C GLN A 73 46.08 -32.04 1.18
N HIS A 74 46.24 -33.36 1.00
CA HIS A 74 46.84 -34.27 1.98
C HIS A 74 46.17 -34.22 3.36
N ILE A 75 44.86 -33.97 3.40
CA ILE A 75 44.06 -33.88 4.62
C ILE A 75 43.53 -35.27 4.97
N GLN A 76 43.87 -35.74 6.18
CA GLN A 76 43.32 -36.97 6.77
C GLN A 76 42.35 -36.59 7.90
N PRO A 77 41.03 -36.59 7.65
CA PRO A 77 40.06 -36.22 8.66
C PRO A 77 39.95 -37.29 9.76
N ARG A 78 39.79 -36.85 11.01
CA ARG A 78 39.44 -37.71 12.15
C ARG A 78 37.93 -37.90 12.30
N GLY A 79 37.15 -37.01 11.71
CA GLY A 79 35.70 -37.11 11.59
C GLY A 79 35.18 -36.22 10.46
N VAL A 80 34.02 -36.58 9.93
CA VAL A 80 33.36 -35.83 8.84
C VAL A 80 31.89 -35.66 9.22
N LEU A 81 31.37 -34.44 9.12
CA LEU A 81 29.97 -34.14 9.42
C LEU A 81 29.41 -33.03 8.54
N SER A 82 28.08 -32.91 8.52
CA SER A 82 27.37 -31.76 7.97
C SER A 82 26.12 -31.47 8.79
N ASN A 83 25.75 -30.19 8.87
CA ASN A 83 24.45 -29.77 9.38
C ASN A 83 23.45 -29.46 8.27
N SER A 84 23.74 -29.80 7.01
CA SER A 84 22.79 -29.71 5.91
C SER A 84 22.20 -31.08 5.63
N ASP A 85 20.88 -31.19 5.56
CA ASP A 85 20.14 -32.37 5.13
C ASP A 85 20.44 -32.72 3.66
N HIS A 86 20.63 -31.71 2.80
CA HIS A 86 21.05 -31.90 1.40
C HIS A 86 22.44 -32.55 1.26
N LEU A 87 23.33 -32.39 2.25
CA LEU A 87 24.70 -32.89 2.17
C LEU A 87 24.92 -34.22 2.91
N GLN A 88 23.92 -34.74 3.64
CA GLN A 88 24.09 -35.95 4.46
C GLN A 88 24.55 -37.17 3.64
N THR A 89 24.06 -37.33 2.41
CA THR A 89 24.48 -38.42 1.52
C THR A 89 25.94 -38.28 1.11
N SER A 90 26.35 -37.07 0.72
CA SER A 90 27.74 -36.77 0.36
C SER A 90 28.67 -36.99 1.56
N THR A 91 28.32 -36.44 2.72
CA THR A 91 29.03 -36.62 3.99
C THR A 91 29.20 -38.08 4.37
N ALA A 92 28.14 -38.89 4.26
CA ALA A 92 28.17 -40.33 4.57
C ALA A 92 29.13 -41.10 3.65
N LEU A 93 29.12 -40.81 2.34
CA LEU A 93 30.02 -41.44 1.37
C LEU A 93 31.49 -41.06 1.61
N VAL A 94 31.74 -39.80 1.97
CA VAL A 94 33.09 -39.33 2.34
C VAL A 94 33.57 -40.04 3.61
N ALA A 95 32.75 -40.11 4.66
CA ALA A 95 33.09 -40.83 5.90
C ALA A 95 33.44 -42.30 5.62
N ALA A 96 32.63 -42.98 4.80
CA ALA A 96 32.88 -44.36 4.39
C ALA A 96 34.23 -44.53 3.65
N ARG A 97 34.58 -43.60 2.77
CA ARG A 97 35.86 -43.62 2.03
C ARG A 97 37.08 -43.54 2.96
N PHE A 98 36.97 -42.80 4.07
CA PHE A 98 38.05 -42.64 5.05
C PHE A 98 37.97 -43.62 6.23
N GLY A 99 37.00 -44.55 6.23
CA GLY A 99 36.83 -45.53 7.32
C GLY A 99 36.40 -44.89 8.65
N LEU A 100 35.69 -43.76 8.58
CA LEU A 100 35.25 -43.00 9.75
C LEU A 100 33.80 -43.35 10.12
N PRO A 101 33.37 -43.06 11.37
CA PRO A 101 31.95 -43.13 11.73
C PRO A 101 31.11 -42.31 10.74
N GLY A 102 30.17 -42.96 10.07
CA GLY A 102 29.33 -42.36 9.05
C GLY A 102 27.91 -42.90 9.09
N LYS A 103 26.94 -42.07 8.69
CA LYS A 103 25.54 -42.47 8.53
C LYS A 103 25.42 -43.44 7.34
N ASP A 104 24.33 -44.21 7.28
CA ASP A 104 24.01 -44.96 6.06
C ASP A 104 23.62 -44.00 4.94
N TRP A 105 24.46 -43.88 3.91
CA TRP A 105 24.24 -43.00 2.78
C TRP A 105 22.93 -43.31 2.02
N ARG A 106 22.46 -44.58 2.05
CA ARG A 106 21.19 -44.96 1.41
C ARG A 106 20.02 -44.36 2.16
N LEU A 107 20.06 -44.38 3.48
CA LEU A 107 19.03 -43.75 4.32
C LEU A 107 19.10 -42.22 4.22
N CYS A 108 20.28 -41.63 4.13
CA CYS A 108 20.42 -40.19 3.88
C CYS A 108 19.72 -39.77 2.57
N LEU A 109 19.90 -40.55 1.50
CA LEU A 109 19.25 -40.31 0.21
C LEU A 109 17.73 -40.47 0.29
N ILE A 110 17.25 -41.54 0.92
CA ILE A 110 15.81 -41.82 1.11
C ILE A 110 15.15 -40.70 1.93
N ALA A 111 15.77 -40.31 3.04
CA ALA A 111 15.25 -39.32 3.98
C ALA A 111 15.04 -37.94 3.32
N LYS A 112 15.93 -37.55 2.40
CA LYS A 112 15.83 -36.24 1.74
C LYS A 112 14.69 -36.17 0.71
N HIS A 113 14.40 -37.28 0.05
CA HIS A 113 13.36 -37.34 -0.97
C HIS A 113 12.04 -37.85 -0.40
N LYS A 114 11.06 -36.95 -0.20
CA LYS A 114 9.78 -37.25 0.46
C LYS A 114 9.06 -38.45 -0.18
N GLY A 115 9.04 -38.55 -1.50
CA GLY A 115 8.43 -39.70 -2.20
C GLY A 115 9.13 -41.03 -1.96
N GLU A 116 10.47 -41.04 -1.81
CA GLU A 116 11.23 -42.27 -1.54
C GLU A 116 11.08 -42.66 -0.07
N THR A 117 11.06 -41.68 0.83
CA THR A 117 10.69 -41.89 2.24
C THR A 117 9.34 -42.61 2.35
N ARG A 118 8.30 -42.15 1.63
CA ARG A 118 6.97 -42.78 1.67
C ARG A 118 6.98 -44.23 1.16
N LYS A 119 7.66 -44.50 0.04
CA LYS A 119 7.85 -45.86 -0.48
C LYS A 119 8.57 -46.77 0.53
N TYR A 120 9.62 -46.24 1.17
CA TYR A 120 10.39 -46.96 2.17
C TYR A 120 9.55 -47.28 3.42
N LEU A 121 8.80 -46.32 3.96
CA LEU A 121 7.90 -46.53 5.11
C LEU A 121 6.83 -47.59 4.81
N ARG A 122 6.21 -47.54 3.63
CA ARG A 122 5.24 -48.55 3.18
C ARG A 122 5.87 -49.95 3.15
N LYS A 123 7.07 -50.08 2.59
CA LYS A 123 7.83 -51.35 2.53
C LYS A 123 8.13 -51.90 3.94
N MET A 124 8.40 -51.02 4.90
CA MET A 124 8.69 -51.39 6.29
C MET A 124 7.43 -51.67 7.13
N GLY A 125 6.23 -51.51 6.56
CA GLY A 125 4.96 -51.63 7.29
C GLY A 125 4.83 -50.59 8.40
N LEU A 126 5.36 -49.38 8.17
CA LEU A 126 5.24 -48.25 9.09
C LEU A 126 4.06 -47.34 8.68
N PRO A 127 3.45 -46.60 9.62
CA PRO A 127 2.37 -45.67 9.30
C PRO A 127 2.79 -44.64 8.25
N THR A 128 1.98 -44.47 7.21
CA THR A 128 2.22 -43.51 6.13
C THR A 128 0.87 -43.08 5.53
N PRO A 129 0.68 -41.80 5.15
CA PRO A 129 -0.55 -41.37 4.50
C PRO A 129 -0.69 -41.99 3.10
N TRP A 130 -1.86 -41.85 2.48
CA TRP A 130 -1.95 -41.98 1.03
C TRP A 130 -1.00 -40.97 0.39
N PHE A 131 -0.30 -41.37 -0.68
CA PHE A 131 0.69 -40.52 -1.32
C PHE A 131 0.83 -40.81 -2.82
N TYR A 132 1.18 -39.78 -3.58
CA TYR A 132 1.50 -39.88 -5.00
C TYR A 132 2.61 -38.89 -5.38
N THR A 133 3.59 -39.31 -6.17
CA THR A 133 4.66 -38.43 -6.69
C THR A 133 4.28 -38.00 -8.10
N LEU A 134 3.91 -36.73 -8.27
CA LEU A 134 3.46 -36.14 -9.51
C LEU A 134 4.61 -35.43 -10.21
N ALA A 135 5.05 -35.93 -11.37
CA ALA A 135 5.99 -35.21 -12.20
C ALA A 135 5.33 -33.95 -12.79
N THR A 136 6.15 -32.93 -13.07
CA THR A 136 5.69 -31.58 -13.41
C THR A 136 4.57 -31.53 -14.47
N HIS A 137 4.70 -32.32 -15.54
CA HIS A 137 3.79 -32.29 -16.68
C HIS A 137 2.84 -33.50 -16.76
N ASP A 138 2.90 -34.41 -15.79
CA ASP A 138 2.01 -35.58 -15.77
C ASP A 138 0.56 -35.17 -15.47
N PRO A 139 -0.44 -35.92 -15.97
CA PRO A 139 -1.82 -35.72 -15.56
C PRO A 139 -1.99 -36.06 -14.08
N LEU A 140 -2.99 -35.45 -13.44
CA LEU A 140 -3.35 -35.79 -12.07
C LEU A 140 -3.84 -37.25 -12.01
N PRO A 141 -3.50 -38.02 -10.95
CA PRO A 141 -4.01 -39.37 -10.79
C PRO A 141 -5.52 -39.38 -10.54
N GLU A 142 -6.19 -40.44 -10.98
CA GLU A 142 -7.60 -40.68 -10.64
C GLU A 142 -7.77 -40.97 -9.14
N ASN A 143 -8.90 -40.53 -8.55
CA ASN A 143 -9.30 -40.82 -7.16
C ASN A 143 -8.35 -40.29 -6.06
N ILE A 144 -7.95 -39.01 -6.14
CA ILE A 144 -7.22 -38.34 -5.06
C ILE A 144 -8.11 -38.19 -3.81
N PRO A 145 -7.65 -38.62 -2.62
CA PRO A 145 -8.44 -38.53 -1.39
C PRO A 145 -8.31 -37.14 -0.75
N PHE A 146 -9.03 -36.17 -1.28
CA PHE A 146 -9.09 -34.82 -0.71
C PHE A 146 -9.65 -34.82 0.73
N PRO A 147 -9.16 -33.94 1.62
CA PRO A 147 -8.12 -32.94 1.38
C PRO A 147 -6.70 -33.51 1.35
N ILE A 148 -5.81 -32.87 0.58
CA ILE A 148 -4.40 -33.27 0.43
C ILE A 148 -3.44 -32.12 0.75
N VAL A 149 -2.18 -32.47 0.98
CA VAL A 149 -1.04 -31.55 1.02
C VAL A 149 -0.19 -31.79 -0.22
N ALA A 150 0.02 -30.74 -1.01
CA ALA A 150 0.96 -30.73 -2.14
C ALA A 150 2.25 -30.01 -1.71
N LYS A 151 3.41 -30.62 -1.99
CA LYS A 151 4.72 -30.08 -1.60
C LYS A 151 5.84 -30.54 -2.54
N PRO A 152 6.94 -29.79 -2.72
CA PRO A 152 8.09 -30.26 -3.47
C PRO A 152 8.73 -31.48 -2.82
N VAL A 153 9.20 -32.43 -3.62
CA VAL A 153 9.81 -33.69 -3.13
C VAL A 153 11.03 -33.47 -2.23
N GLU A 154 11.79 -32.39 -2.45
CA GLU A 154 12.99 -32.02 -1.69
C GLU A 154 12.89 -30.62 -1.06
N GLY A 155 11.66 -30.10 -0.91
CA GLY A 155 11.41 -28.75 -0.38
C GLY A 155 11.90 -28.56 1.06
N VAL A 156 12.10 -27.30 1.46
CA VAL A 156 12.61 -26.87 2.78
C VAL A 156 11.77 -25.71 3.32
N ALA A 157 11.78 -25.50 4.65
CA ALA A 157 11.17 -24.34 5.33
C ALA A 157 9.67 -24.12 5.04
N SER A 158 8.91 -25.21 4.81
CA SER A 158 7.51 -25.16 4.35
C SER A 158 7.30 -24.36 3.05
N LEU A 159 8.35 -24.12 2.27
CA LEU A 159 8.27 -23.38 1.03
C LEU A 159 7.52 -24.21 -0.03
N ASP A 160 6.57 -23.56 -0.70
CA ASP A 160 5.68 -24.17 -1.69
C ASP A 160 4.90 -25.38 -1.14
N VAL A 161 4.51 -25.36 0.15
CA VAL A 161 3.63 -26.37 0.74
C VAL A 161 2.20 -25.83 0.80
N ARG A 162 1.24 -26.57 0.24
CA ARG A 162 -0.14 -26.12 0.08
C ARG A 162 -1.13 -27.18 0.55
N PHE A 163 -2.05 -26.80 1.43
CA PHE A 163 -3.28 -27.55 1.67
C PHE A 163 -4.25 -27.30 0.51
N CYS A 164 -4.75 -28.37 -0.09
CA CYS A 164 -5.76 -28.32 -1.15
C CYS A 164 -6.97 -29.12 -0.68
N GLU A 165 -8.11 -28.44 -0.50
CA GLU A 165 -9.38 -29.06 -0.17
C GLU A 165 -10.06 -29.66 -1.40
N THR A 166 -9.78 -29.10 -2.58
CA THR A 166 -10.41 -29.48 -3.84
C THR A 166 -9.40 -29.71 -4.97
N VAL A 167 -9.87 -30.33 -6.06
CA VAL A 167 -9.08 -30.53 -7.27
C VAL A 167 -8.72 -29.20 -7.95
N ASP A 168 -9.63 -28.23 -7.95
CA ASP A 168 -9.41 -26.93 -8.57
C ASP A 168 -8.30 -26.15 -7.86
N GLU A 169 -8.24 -26.21 -6.53
CA GLU A 169 -7.14 -25.63 -5.74
C GLU A 169 -5.79 -26.29 -6.05
N LEU A 170 -5.77 -27.61 -6.23
CA LEU A 170 -4.57 -28.35 -6.62
C LEU A 170 -4.11 -27.97 -8.04
N ILE A 171 -5.04 -27.82 -8.98
CA ILE A 171 -4.74 -27.39 -10.36
C ILE A 171 -4.17 -25.97 -10.34
N ALA A 172 -4.84 -25.03 -9.67
CA ALA A 172 -4.38 -23.65 -9.56
C ALA A 172 -2.98 -23.56 -8.94
N PHE A 173 -2.73 -24.31 -7.86
CA PHE A 173 -1.41 -24.37 -7.24
C PHE A 173 -0.35 -24.97 -8.16
N ARG A 174 -0.68 -26.05 -8.88
CA ARG A 174 0.23 -26.67 -9.84
C ARG A 174 0.59 -25.73 -10.98
N ASP A 175 -0.38 -25.03 -11.54
CA ASP A 175 -0.16 -24.14 -12.69
C ASP A 175 0.74 -22.95 -12.30
N ASP A 176 0.50 -22.35 -11.13
CA ASP A 176 1.38 -21.34 -10.54
C ASP A 176 2.81 -21.87 -10.32
N MET A 177 2.94 -23.09 -9.79
CA MET A 177 4.25 -23.74 -9.60
C MET A 177 4.99 -23.97 -10.92
N ILE A 178 4.29 -24.43 -11.97
CA ILE A 178 4.89 -24.64 -13.30
C ILE A 178 5.41 -23.32 -13.87
N GLN A 179 4.64 -22.23 -13.73
CA GLN A 179 5.03 -20.91 -14.19
C GLN A 179 6.24 -20.35 -13.43
N ARG A 180 6.27 -20.51 -12.10
CA ARG A 180 7.34 -19.97 -11.25
C ARG A 180 8.61 -20.80 -11.27
N ARG A 181 8.48 -22.12 -11.05
CA ARG A 181 9.59 -23.07 -10.92
C ARG A 181 9.11 -24.52 -11.12
N PRO A 182 9.21 -25.06 -12.35
CA PRO A 182 8.79 -26.43 -12.62
C PRO A 182 9.59 -27.44 -11.78
N GLN A 183 8.88 -28.21 -10.97
CA GLN A 183 9.47 -29.28 -10.14
C GLN A 183 8.45 -30.39 -9.85
N THR A 184 8.95 -31.53 -9.38
CA THR A 184 8.12 -32.69 -8.99
C THR A 184 7.45 -32.43 -7.64
N LEU A 185 6.15 -32.73 -7.57
CA LEU A 185 5.35 -32.58 -6.37
C LEU A 185 5.09 -33.93 -5.71
N GLN A 186 5.08 -33.93 -4.39
CA GLN A 186 4.59 -34.98 -3.54
C GLN A 186 3.19 -34.59 -3.05
N LEU A 187 2.19 -35.39 -3.41
CA LEU A 187 0.83 -35.30 -2.91
C LEU A 187 0.69 -36.27 -1.74
N GLU A 188 0.08 -35.84 -0.64
CA GLU A 188 -0.18 -36.66 0.54
C GLU A 188 -1.57 -36.39 1.09
N ALA A 189 -2.31 -37.41 1.51
CA ALA A 189 -3.56 -37.20 2.25
C ALA A 189 -3.27 -36.38 3.51
N TYR A 190 -4.12 -35.40 3.78
CA TYR A 190 -3.96 -34.53 4.93
C TYR A 190 -4.05 -35.32 6.24
N LEU A 191 -3.04 -35.16 7.09
CA LEU A 191 -2.97 -35.81 8.40
C LEU A 191 -3.56 -34.87 9.45
N GLN A 192 -4.63 -35.31 10.11
CA GLN A 192 -5.25 -34.54 11.19
C GLN A 192 -4.58 -34.85 12.54
N GLY A 193 -4.04 -33.81 13.19
CA GLY A 193 -3.44 -33.90 14.52
C GLY A 193 -2.37 -32.81 14.75
N PRO A 194 -1.89 -32.63 15.99
CA PRO A 194 -0.81 -31.70 16.27
C PRO A 194 0.54 -32.21 15.73
N LEU A 195 1.34 -31.28 15.21
CA LEU A 195 2.73 -31.52 14.81
C LEU A 195 3.62 -31.55 16.06
N PHE A 196 4.51 -32.54 16.14
CA PHE A 196 5.57 -32.58 17.12
C PHE A 196 6.86 -33.12 16.51
N THR A 197 7.98 -32.83 17.15
CA THR A 197 9.30 -33.29 16.70
C THR A 197 9.92 -34.22 17.73
N ILE A 198 10.90 -35.00 17.30
CA ILE A 198 11.79 -35.75 18.18
C ILE A 198 13.23 -35.47 17.77
N GLU A 199 14.05 -35.14 18.76
CA GLU A 199 15.49 -34.95 18.59
C GLU A 199 16.22 -36.16 19.16
N THR A 200 17.03 -36.81 18.34
CA THR A 200 17.70 -38.06 18.70
C THR A 200 19.21 -37.98 18.54
N TRP A 201 19.93 -38.68 19.40
CA TRP A 201 21.38 -38.90 19.33
C TRP A 201 21.65 -40.38 19.22
N GLY A 202 22.60 -40.77 18.36
CA GLY A 202 23.07 -42.15 18.31
C GLY A 202 24.54 -42.27 17.90
N ASP A 203 25.17 -43.36 18.30
CA ASP A 203 26.58 -43.67 18.05
C ASP A 203 26.78 -44.77 16.99
N GLY A 204 25.70 -45.16 16.32
CA GLY A 204 25.65 -46.25 15.34
C GLY A 204 25.23 -47.59 15.95
N GLN A 205 25.26 -47.74 17.28
CA GLN A 205 24.82 -48.95 17.99
C GLN A 205 23.53 -48.67 18.77
N ASP A 206 23.52 -47.58 19.54
CA ASP A 206 22.39 -47.16 20.36
C ASP A 206 21.80 -45.84 19.85
N LEU A 207 20.47 -45.70 19.97
CA LEU A 207 19.73 -44.49 19.61
C LEU A 207 18.87 -44.02 20.79
N HIS A 208 19.09 -42.78 21.23
CA HIS A 208 18.38 -42.14 22.34
C HIS A 208 17.57 -40.95 21.86
N ALA A 209 16.32 -40.85 22.33
CA ALA A 209 15.53 -39.63 22.23
C ALA A 209 15.94 -38.66 23.34
N ILE A 210 16.48 -37.51 22.95
CA ILE A 210 16.89 -36.45 23.87
C ILE A 210 15.70 -35.62 24.32
N GLY A 211 14.77 -35.36 23.40
CA GLY A 211 13.54 -34.62 23.65
C GLY A 211 12.79 -34.35 22.35
N GLY A 212 11.97 -33.31 22.32
CA GLY A 212 11.19 -32.94 21.14
C GLY A 212 10.39 -31.67 21.36
N PHE A 213 9.92 -31.06 20.29
CA PHE A 213 9.08 -29.86 20.36
C PHE A 213 7.63 -30.18 20.02
N ASP A 214 6.68 -29.61 20.75
CA ASP A 214 5.30 -29.49 20.28
C ASP A 214 5.22 -28.21 19.43
N VAL A 215 4.85 -28.34 18.16
CA VAL A 215 4.93 -27.25 17.18
C VAL A 215 3.53 -26.77 16.82
N THR A 216 3.32 -25.47 16.92
CA THR A 216 2.10 -24.79 16.48
C THR A 216 2.30 -24.25 15.08
N LEU A 217 1.44 -24.63 14.15
CA LEU A 217 1.45 -24.14 12.75
C LEU A 217 0.40 -23.03 12.55
N SER A 218 0.53 -22.27 11.47
CA SER A 218 -0.55 -21.44 10.92
C SER A 218 -1.72 -22.31 10.46
N PRO A 219 -2.94 -21.75 10.41
CA PRO A 219 -4.06 -22.45 9.76
C PRO A 219 -3.81 -22.64 8.25
N PRO A 220 -4.48 -23.61 7.62
CA PRO A 220 -4.53 -23.74 6.17
C PRO A 220 -4.89 -22.41 5.48
N PRO A 221 -4.40 -22.15 4.25
CA PRO A 221 -3.81 -23.13 3.34
C PRO A 221 -2.30 -23.35 3.50
N TYR A 222 -1.67 -22.71 4.50
CA TYR A 222 -0.22 -22.74 4.74
C TYR A 222 0.14 -23.42 6.06
N PHE A 223 1.40 -23.83 6.20
CA PHE A 223 1.91 -24.56 7.37
C PHE A 223 3.16 -23.88 7.95
N ILE A 224 3.05 -22.58 8.23
CA ILE A 224 4.13 -21.76 8.80
C ILE A 224 4.23 -22.04 10.28
N GLU A 225 5.42 -22.34 10.79
CA GLU A 225 5.64 -22.53 12.21
C GLU A 225 5.48 -21.20 12.97
N ARG A 226 4.66 -21.20 14.02
CA ARG A 226 4.38 -20.02 14.85
C ARG A 226 5.06 -20.09 16.21
N SER A 227 5.14 -21.28 16.79
CA SER A 227 5.80 -21.52 18.06
C SER A 227 6.22 -22.97 18.24
N ALA A 228 7.21 -23.20 19.09
CA ALA A 228 7.66 -24.53 19.48
C ALA A 228 7.85 -24.61 21.00
N LEU A 229 7.27 -25.62 21.64
CA LEU A 229 7.39 -25.87 23.08
C LEU A 229 8.25 -27.11 23.33
N TRP A 230 9.40 -26.93 23.99
CA TRP A 230 10.29 -28.03 24.33
C TRP A 230 9.64 -28.98 25.33
N ASN A 231 9.72 -30.28 25.02
CA ASN A 231 9.12 -31.38 25.77
C ASN A 231 7.66 -31.13 26.11
N GLY A 232 6.85 -30.64 25.17
CA GLY A 232 5.41 -30.44 25.38
C GLY A 232 4.63 -31.76 25.60
N PRO A 233 3.34 -31.67 25.94
CA PRO A 233 2.50 -32.84 26.23
C PRO A 233 2.44 -33.85 25.07
N VAL A 234 2.40 -33.41 23.81
CA VAL A 234 2.27 -34.29 22.63
C VAL A 234 3.57 -35.06 22.41
N SER A 235 4.70 -34.36 22.34
CA SER A 235 6.02 -34.96 22.12
C SER A 235 6.40 -35.90 23.27
N ARG A 236 6.08 -35.57 24.53
CA ARG A 236 6.30 -36.48 25.67
C ARG A 236 5.47 -37.76 25.54
N HIS A 237 4.18 -37.63 25.19
CA HIS A 237 3.29 -38.78 25.10
C HIS A 237 3.68 -39.75 23.97
N HIS A 238 4.09 -39.23 22.81
CA HIS A 238 4.39 -40.06 21.64
C HIS A 238 5.87 -40.43 21.46
N ARG A 239 6.78 -39.90 22.30
CA ARG A 239 8.24 -40.06 22.16
C ARG A 239 8.69 -41.50 21.91
N HIS A 240 8.21 -42.42 22.75
CA HIS A 240 8.66 -43.81 22.69
C HIS A 240 8.29 -44.47 21.36
N LYS A 241 7.03 -44.35 20.95
CA LYS A 241 6.54 -44.87 19.66
C LYS A 241 7.25 -44.22 18.47
N ALA A 242 7.49 -42.92 18.51
CA ALA A 242 8.24 -42.23 17.45
C ALA A 242 9.70 -42.72 17.37
N LEU A 243 10.38 -42.90 18.51
CA LEU A 243 11.74 -43.44 18.57
C LEU A 243 11.82 -44.87 18.02
N GLU A 244 10.84 -45.73 18.32
CA GLU A 244 10.77 -47.08 17.77
C GLU A 244 10.64 -47.08 16.24
N GLN A 245 9.86 -46.16 15.67
CA GLN A 245 9.80 -46.00 14.22
C GLN A 245 11.16 -45.61 13.63
N LEU A 246 11.86 -44.65 14.25
CA LEU A 246 13.19 -44.23 13.79
C LEU A 246 14.24 -45.35 13.86
N ARG A 247 14.21 -46.17 14.93
CA ARG A 247 15.05 -47.37 15.05
C ARG A 247 14.74 -48.37 13.94
N LYS A 248 13.46 -48.65 13.69
CA LYS A 248 13.04 -49.57 12.62
C LYS A 248 13.43 -49.08 11.22
N ILE A 249 13.47 -47.76 11.01
CA ILE A 249 13.93 -47.13 9.76
C ILE A 249 15.44 -47.30 9.57
N GLY A 250 16.21 -47.34 10.65
CA GLY A 250 17.67 -47.45 10.65
C GLY A 250 18.41 -46.15 10.97
N ILE A 251 17.74 -45.16 11.58
CA ILE A 251 18.41 -43.97 12.11
C ILE A 251 19.29 -44.40 13.30
N GLY A 252 20.55 -43.97 13.33
CA GLY A 252 21.52 -44.56 14.26
C GLY A 252 22.78 -43.76 14.58
N LEU A 253 23.29 -42.89 13.69
CA LEU A 253 24.52 -42.13 13.96
C LEU A 253 24.30 -40.61 13.96
N GLY A 254 24.92 -39.94 14.92
CA GLY A 254 24.91 -38.50 15.07
C GLY A 254 23.57 -37.99 15.60
N VAL A 255 23.25 -36.75 15.28
CA VAL A 255 21.98 -36.13 15.65
C VAL A 255 20.97 -36.21 14.50
N CYS A 256 19.69 -36.39 14.83
CA CYS A 256 18.59 -36.40 13.87
C CYS A 256 17.36 -35.67 14.42
N HIS A 257 16.85 -34.73 13.62
CA HIS A 257 15.57 -34.08 13.78
C HIS A 257 14.50 -34.82 12.97
N SER A 258 13.35 -35.14 13.56
CA SER A 258 12.27 -35.81 12.84
C SER A 258 10.92 -35.23 13.24
N GLU A 259 10.06 -35.02 12.26
CA GLU A 259 8.74 -34.40 12.41
C GLU A 259 7.63 -35.46 12.29
N PHE A 260 6.64 -35.38 13.17
CA PHE A 260 5.54 -36.32 13.25
C PHE A 260 4.21 -35.58 13.48
N ILE A 261 3.13 -36.10 12.91
CA ILE A 261 1.77 -35.70 13.28
C ILE A 261 1.19 -36.77 14.20
N ALA A 262 0.70 -36.35 15.36
CA ALA A 262 0.00 -37.22 16.31
C ALA A 262 -1.46 -37.44 15.86
N THR A 263 -1.69 -38.50 15.08
CA THR A 263 -3.05 -38.88 14.66
C THR A 263 -3.76 -39.69 15.76
N LEU A 264 -5.06 -39.91 15.59
CA LEU A 264 -5.84 -40.81 16.46
C LEU A 264 -5.26 -42.24 16.53
N SER A 265 -4.63 -42.70 15.46
CA SER A 265 -3.96 -44.01 15.39
C SER A 265 -2.52 -44.03 15.93
N GLY A 266 -2.00 -42.89 16.37
CA GLY A 266 -0.61 -42.72 16.82
C GLY A 266 0.22 -41.82 15.90
N PRO A 267 1.53 -41.70 16.18
CA PRO A 267 2.39 -40.77 15.45
C PRO A 267 2.67 -41.28 14.02
N VAL A 268 2.49 -40.40 13.04
CA VAL A 268 2.80 -40.64 11.63
C VAL A 268 3.96 -39.73 11.23
N LEU A 269 5.03 -40.31 10.69
CA LEU A 269 6.23 -39.58 10.30
C LEU A 269 5.95 -38.65 9.10
N VAL A 270 6.18 -37.35 9.30
CA VAL A 270 6.05 -36.31 8.27
C VAL A 270 7.34 -36.20 7.47
N GLU A 271 8.48 -36.00 8.14
CA GLU A 271 9.79 -35.78 7.53
C GLU A 271 10.93 -36.24 8.45
N ILE A 272 12.02 -36.73 7.85
CA ILE A 272 13.29 -37.00 8.53
C ILE A 272 14.33 -36.00 8.05
N ASN A 273 14.69 -35.06 8.92
CA ASN A 273 15.80 -34.15 8.72
C ASN A 273 17.01 -34.72 9.45
N TYR A 274 17.79 -35.58 8.77
CA TYR A 274 18.89 -36.36 9.38
C TYR A 274 20.12 -35.50 9.72
N ARG A 275 19.92 -34.44 10.51
CA ARG A 275 20.86 -33.41 10.98
C ARG A 275 20.34 -32.84 12.32
N SER A 276 21.02 -31.85 12.90
CA SER A 276 20.46 -31.08 14.02
C SER A 276 19.26 -30.26 13.53
N VAL A 277 18.28 -30.01 14.40
CA VAL A 277 17.20 -29.04 14.14
C VAL A 277 17.75 -27.66 13.73
N GLY A 278 16.97 -26.89 12.97
CA GLY A 278 17.34 -25.56 12.46
C GLY A 278 16.49 -24.43 13.05
N ASP A 279 16.53 -23.27 12.39
CA ASP A 279 15.75 -22.06 12.72
C ASP A 279 15.96 -21.56 14.15
N GLY A 280 17.22 -21.61 14.61
CA GLY A 280 17.65 -21.11 15.92
C GLY A 280 17.37 -22.07 17.09
N ARG A 281 16.65 -23.17 16.85
CA ARG A 281 16.32 -24.17 17.88
C ARG A 281 17.57 -24.88 18.39
N GLU A 282 18.54 -25.15 17.52
CA GLU A 282 19.84 -25.73 17.86
C GLU A 282 20.58 -24.95 18.96
N PHE A 283 20.47 -23.62 18.95
CA PHE A 283 21.08 -22.77 19.96
C PHE A 283 20.22 -22.72 21.23
N CYS A 284 18.88 -22.88 21.15
CA CYS A 284 18.10 -23.15 22.37
C CYS A 284 18.54 -24.48 22.97
N LEU A 285 18.65 -25.55 22.17
CA LEU A 285 19.06 -26.87 22.64
C LEU A 285 20.45 -26.87 23.26
N ASP A 286 21.42 -26.22 22.62
CA ASP A 286 22.77 -26.09 23.16
C ASP A 286 22.78 -25.40 24.52
N ARG A 287 22.03 -24.30 24.68
CA ARG A 287 21.86 -23.63 25.98
C ARG A 287 21.13 -24.50 27.00
N LEU A 288 20.09 -25.22 26.59
CA LEU A 288 19.37 -26.13 27.47
C LEU A 288 20.26 -27.29 27.94
N CYS A 289 21.22 -27.70 27.12
CA CYS A 289 22.20 -28.75 27.41
C CYS A 289 23.53 -28.21 27.99
N ASP A 290 23.58 -26.95 28.44
CA ASP A 290 24.79 -26.31 28.98
C ASP A 290 26.03 -26.40 28.06
N GLY A 291 25.81 -26.26 26.74
CA GLY A 291 26.83 -26.33 25.70
C GLY A 291 27.09 -27.73 25.15
N ALA A 292 26.44 -28.77 25.68
CA ALA A 292 26.72 -30.14 25.28
C ALA A 292 26.11 -30.55 23.93
N TRP A 293 25.29 -29.71 23.28
CA TRP A 293 24.58 -30.12 22.07
C TRP A 293 25.52 -30.26 20.88
N PHE A 294 26.30 -29.22 20.59
CA PHE A 294 27.31 -29.27 19.53
C PHE A 294 28.48 -30.18 19.91
N GLU A 295 28.82 -30.29 21.20
CA GLU A 295 29.84 -31.21 21.70
C GLU A 295 29.46 -32.67 21.43
N GLY A 296 28.22 -33.06 21.76
CA GLY A 296 27.69 -34.38 21.47
C GLY A 296 27.66 -34.67 19.97
N LEU A 297 27.22 -33.70 19.16
CA LEU A 297 27.21 -33.84 17.70
C LEU A 297 28.61 -34.17 17.16
N ILE A 298 29.65 -33.44 17.59
CA ILE A 298 31.03 -33.69 17.19
C ILE A 298 31.51 -35.04 17.75
N ALA A 299 31.35 -35.31 19.05
CA ALA A 299 31.77 -36.53 19.71
C ALA A 299 31.22 -37.82 19.07
N LEU A 300 29.97 -37.82 18.61
CA LEU A 300 29.35 -38.97 17.94
C LEU A 300 29.99 -39.25 16.56
N HIS A 301 30.26 -38.21 15.75
CA HIS A 301 30.95 -38.37 14.45
C HIS A 301 32.44 -38.69 14.61
N LEU A 302 32.93 -38.58 15.83
CA LEU A 302 34.27 -38.93 16.26
C LEU A 302 34.35 -40.36 16.84
N GLY A 303 33.22 -41.08 16.90
CA GLY A 303 33.12 -42.47 17.32
C GLY A 303 33.01 -42.67 18.83
N GLN A 304 32.70 -41.62 19.59
CA GLN A 304 32.47 -41.76 21.03
C GLN A 304 31.08 -42.36 21.32
N PRO A 305 30.94 -43.20 22.36
CA PRO A 305 29.66 -43.81 22.73
C PRO A 305 28.67 -42.75 23.24
N VAL A 306 27.39 -42.92 22.94
CA VAL A 306 26.35 -41.93 23.26
C VAL A 306 26.05 -41.82 24.76
N GLY A 307 26.13 -42.92 25.51
CA GLY A 307 25.75 -42.99 26.92
C GLY A 307 26.41 -41.92 27.82
N PRO A 308 27.75 -41.80 27.83
CA PRO A 308 28.45 -40.76 28.61
C PRO A 308 28.16 -39.32 28.17
N LEU A 309 27.67 -39.11 26.95
CA LEU A 309 27.41 -37.80 26.37
C LEU A 309 26.01 -37.26 26.71
N LEU A 310 25.09 -38.12 27.19
CA LEU A 310 23.71 -37.73 27.42
C LEU A 310 23.59 -36.55 28.40
N PRO A 311 22.93 -35.44 27.99
CA PRO A 311 22.82 -34.25 28.83
C PRO A 311 21.99 -34.52 30.09
N ARG A 312 22.51 -34.09 31.25
CA ARG A 312 21.85 -34.22 32.55
C ARG A 312 20.83 -33.09 32.74
N HIS A 313 19.71 -33.36 33.40
CA HIS A 313 18.68 -32.37 33.77
C HIS A 313 17.93 -31.68 32.61
N LEU A 314 18.17 -32.07 31.36
CA LEU A 314 17.49 -31.47 30.20
C LEU A 314 15.96 -31.68 30.22
N GLN A 315 15.50 -32.76 30.88
CA GLN A 315 14.08 -33.07 31.02
C GLN A 315 13.37 -32.12 32.00
N ASP A 316 14.11 -31.47 32.90
CA ASP A 316 13.59 -30.57 33.93
C ASP A 316 13.60 -29.09 33.49
N ARG A 317 14.09 -28.80 32.27
CA ARG A 317 14.14 -27.44 31.71
C ARG A 317 12.99 -27.19 30.74
N HIS A 318 12.52 -25.96 30.72
CA HIS A 318 11.43 -25.50 29.86
C HIS A 318 11.94 -24.46 28.86
N CYS A 319 11.67 -24.66 27.56
CA CYS A 319 11.92 -23.68 26.49
C CYS A 319 10.65 -23.49 25.66
N ALA A 320 10.32 -22.26 25.33
CA ALA A 320 9.33 -21.94 24.30
C ALA A 320 9.95 -20.96 23.30
N ILE A 321 9.68 -21.21 22.03
CA ILE A 321 10.15 -20.38 20.92
C ILE A 321 8.93 -19.82 20.22
N TYR A 322 8.97 -18.55 19.86
CA TYR A 322 7.94 -17.85 19.09
C TYR A 322 8.60 -17.17 17.89
N TYR A 323 8.04 -17.41 16.71
CA TYR A 323 8.48 -16.79 15.47
C TYR A 323 7.71 -15.49 15.26
N HIS A 324 8.44 -14.38 15.16
CA HIS A 324 7.88 -13.09 14.79
C HIS A 324 7.75 -13.06 13.26
N LEU A 325 6.53 -13.28 12.75
CA LEU A 325 6.26 -13.43 11.32
C LEU A 325 5.90 -12.08 10.70
N ALA A 326 6.34 -11.88 9.46
CA ALA A 326 5.85 -10.80 8.61
C ALA A 326 4.37 -10.99 8.31
N GLU A 327 3.59 -9.93 8.51
CA GLU A 327 2.14 -9.97 8.22
C GLU A 327 1.81 -9.54 6.79
N GLN A 328 2.70 -8.79 6.14
CA GLN A 328 2.52 -8.31 4.77
C GLN A 328 3.85 -8.20 4.02
N SER A 329 3.76 -8.08 2.69
CA SER A 329 4.92 -7.72 1.85
C SER A 329 5.13 -6.22 1.89
N GLY A 330 6.38 -5.77 1.76
CA GLY A 330 6.73 -4.35 1.75
C GLY A 330 8.13 -4.10 2.29
N ARG A 331 8.53 -2.84 2.35
CA ARG A 331 9.78 -2.46 2.99
C ARG A 331 9.58 -2.43 4.50
N LEU A 332 10.35 -3.21 5.26
CA LEU A 332 10.22 -3.28 6.71
C LEU A 332 10.70 -1.97 7.37
N MET A 333 9.83 -1.26 8.07
CA MET A 333 10.10 0.08 8.62
C MET A 333 10.52 0.06 10.09
N VAL A 334 10.02 -0.90 10.86
CA VAL A 334 10.27 -1.02 12.30
C VAL A 334 10.35 -2.49 12.71
N LEU A 335 11.27 -2.78 13.63
CA LEU A 335 11.40 -4.03 14.36
C LEU A 335 11.75 -3.74 15.82
N PRO A 336 11.50 -4.67 16.76
CA PRO A 336 12.05 -4.59 18.10
C PRO A 336 13.58 -4.63 18.06
N ASP A 337 14.23 -3.89 18.94
CA ASP A 337 15.67 -4.06 19.20
C ASP A 337 15.95 -5.47 19.73
N GLU A 338 17.13 -6.00 19.40
CA GLU A 338 17.59 -7.26 19.98
C GLU A 338 17.80 -7.12 21.49
N PHE A 339 17.39 -8.13 22.26
CA PHE A 339 17.52 -8.07 23.72
C PHE A 339 17.78 -9.44 24.35
N VAL A 340 18.36 -9.38 25.54
CA VAL A 340 18.46 -10.50 26.48
C VAL A 340 18.06 -9.99 27.86
N GLU A 341 16.93 -10.44 28.37
CA GLU A 341 16.42 -10.07 29.70
C GLU A 341 16.39 -11.29 30.60
N LYS A 342 17.17 -11.24 31.70
CA LYS A 342 17.13 -12.26 32.75
C LYS A 342 16.13 -11.85 33.83
N ILE A 343 15.31 -12.80 34.25
CA ILE A 343 14.42 -12.67 35.41
C ILE A 343 14.68 -13.82 36.39
N PRO A 344 14.21 -13.74 37.65
CA PRO A 344 14.31 -14.87 38.56
C PRO A 344 13.71 -16.14 37.96
N GLY A 345 14.55 -17.17 37.77
CA GLY A 345 14.13 -18.48 37.24
C GLY A 345 14.01 -18.61 35.71
N GLY A 346 14.39 -17.59 34.93
CA GLY A 346 14.35 -17.69 33.45
C GLY A 346 14.99 -16.53 32.68
N GLU A 347 15.07 -16.69 31.36
CA GLU A 347 15.64 -15.72 30.42
C GLU A 347 14.71 -15.57 29.19
N ALA A 348 14.54 -14.33 28.71
CA ALA A 348 13.95 -14.03 27.43
C ALA A 348 15.01 -13.43 26.49
N ARG A 349 15.00 -13.88 25.24
CA ARG A 349 15.91 -13.41 24.20
C ARG A 349 15.16 -13.20 22.89
N TYR A 350 15.30 -12.01 22.31
CA TYR A 350 14.86 -11.74 20.95
C TYR A 350 16.06 -11.50 20.04
N HIS A 351 16.07 -12.17 18.89
CA HIS A 351 17.08 -12.02 17.85
C HIS A 351 16.38 -11.73 16.53
N SER A 352 16.84 -10.73 15.80
CA SER A 352 16.28 -10.39 14.51
C SER A 352 16.93 -11.22 13.41
N LEU A 353 16.12 -11.75 12.51
CA LEU A 353 16.59 -12.42 11.27
C LEU A 353 16.61 -11.47 10.07
N LYS A 354 15.90 -10.34 10.20
CA LYS A 354 15.71 -9.31 9.18
C LYS A 354 16.16 -7.96 9.70
N THR A 355 16.44 -7.02 8.80
CA THR A 355 16.85 -5.66 9.18
C THR A 355 15.84 -4.62 8.72
N THR A 356 15.64 -3.57 9.52
CA THR A 356 14.89 -2.39 9.09
C THR A 356 15.44 -1.85 7.75
N GLY A 357 14.55 -1.57 6.82
CA GLY A 357 14.84 -1.18 5.45
C GLY A 357 14.87 -2.33 4.44
N GLU A 358 14.89 -3.59 4.88
CA GLU A 358 14.86 -4.77 4.01
C GLU A 358 13.50 -4.90 3.29
N MET A 359 13.54 -5.29 2.02
CA MET A 359 12.34 -5.61 1.25
C MET A 359 11.88 -7.04 1.57
N ILE A 360 10.69 -7.15 2.14
CA ILE A 360 10.07 -8.44 2.47
C ILE A 360 9.02 -8.75 1.41
N LYS A 361 9.13 -9.94 0.82
CA LYS A 361 8.09 -10.54 -0.02
C LYS A 361 7.59 -11.78 0.70
N LEU A 362 6.31 -11.79 1.07
CA LEU A 362 5.69 -12.95 1.69
C LEU A 362 5.79 -14.15 0.75
N SER A 363 6.37 -15.22 1.28
CA SER A 363 6.50 -16.53 0.65
C SER A 363 5.47 -17.53 1.17
N HIS A 364 4.73 -17.13 2.22
CA HIS A 364 3.84 -17.96 3.01
C HIS A 364 4.52 -19.23 3.55
N SER A 365 5.76 -19.05 4.02
CA SER A 365 6.64 -20.11 4.52
C SER A 365 7.42 -19.63 5.74
N ASN A 366 8.23 -20.50 6.36
CA ASN A 366 9.05 -20.11 7.52
C ASN A 366 10.08 -19.02 7.17
N LYS A 367 10.34 -18.76 5.88
CA LYS A 367 11.18 -17.64 5.42
C LYS A 367 10.59 -16.26 5.71
N ASP A 368 9.31 -16.17 6.05
CA ASP A 368 8.63 -14.93 6.43
C ASP A 368 8.91 -14.52 7.89
N THR A 369 9.74 -15.28 8.61
CA THR A 369 10.17 -14.95 9.97
C THR A 369 11.08 -13.71 9.97
N LEU A 370 10.64 -12.66 10.66
CA LEU A 370 11.39 -11.43 10.91
C LEU A 370 12.39 -11.59 12.06
N GLY A 371 12.04 -12.35 13.08
CA GLY A 371 12.86 -12.57 14.28
C GLY A 371 12.36 -13.72 15.15
N ILE A 372 13.16 -14.11 16.12
CA ILE A 372 12.89 -15.26 17.00
C ILE A 372 12.94 -14.81 18.46
N LEU A 373 11.85 -15.04 19.20
CA LEU A 373 11.82 -14.93 20.66
C LEU A 373 12.00 -16.31 21.28
N THR A 374 13.10 -16.50 22.02
CA THR A 374 13.34 -17.70 22.83
C THR A 374 13.14 -17.37 24.30
N LEU A 375 12.32 -18.18 24.98
CA LEU A 375 12.08 -18.12 26.42
C LEU A 375 12.58 -19.40 27.05
N THR A 376 13.48 -19.31 28.03
CA THR A 376 13.97 -20.46 28.80
C THR A 376 13.69 -20.26 30.29
N ALA A 377 13.28 -21.33 30.96
CA ALA A 377 12.94 -21.29 32.38
C ALA A 377 13.22 -22.61 33.10
N ALA A 378 13.46 -22.51 34.41
CA ALA A 378 13.62 -23.67 35.28
C ALA A 378 12.28 -24.34 35.64
N THR A 379 11.14 -23.64 35.53
CA THR A 379 9.81 -24.19 35.80
C THR A 379 8.78 -23.76 34.75
N SER A 380 7.68 -24.48 34.68
CA SER A 380 6.58 -24.18 33.76
C SER A 380 5.89 -22.84 34.08
N GLU A 381 5.80 -22.47 35.35
CA GLU A 381 5.20 -21.23 35.85
C GLU A 381 6.07 -20.02 35.47
N ALA A 382 7.40 -20.15 35.61
CA ALA A 382 8.34 -19.13 35.18
C ALA A 382 8.27 -18.93 33.65
N LEU A 383 8.15 -20.01 32.88
CA LEU A 383 7.96 -19.93 31.42
C LEU A 383 6.65 -19.20 31.06
N ALA A 384 5.55 -19.50 31.76
CA ALA A 384 4.26 -18.83 31.54
C ALA A 384 4.33 -17.33 31.89
N SER A 385 5.08 -16.96 32.93
CA SER A 385 5.33 -15.57 33.31
C SER A 385 6.11 -14.81 32.23
N LEU A 386 7.22 -15.40 31.73
CA LEU A 386 7.99 -14.89 30.61
C LEU A 386 7.11 -14.68 29.37
N ARG A 387 6.28 -15.67 29.03
CA ARG A 387 5.38 -15.60 27.87
C ARG A 387 4.45 -14.40 27.97
N ARG A 388 3.78 -14.20 29.12
CA ARG A 388 2.85 -13.05 29.31
C ARG A 388 3.56 -11.71 29.18
N ARG A 389 4.81 -11.61 29.63
CA ARG A 389 5.59 -10.37 29.62
C ARG A 389 6.17 -10.02 28.24
N PHE A 390 6.70 -11.00 27.51
CA PHE A 390 7.52 -10.75 26.32
C PHE A 390 6.81 -11.01 24.99
N LEU A 391 5.88 -11.97 24.92
CA LEU A 391 5.19 -12.28 23.67
C LEU A 391 4.44 -11.08 23.05
N PRO A 392 3.75 -10.22 23.83
CA PRO A 392 3.09 -9.04 23.28
C PRO A 392 4.03 -8.04 22.60
N ARG A 393 5.35 -8.07 22.90
CA ARG A 393 6.33 -7.19 22.26
C ARG A 393 6.64 -7.56 20.81
N LEU A 394 6.25 -8.76 20.35
CA LEU A 394 6.45 -9.18 18.96
C LEU A 394 5.31 -8.67 18.06
N THR A 395 4.06 -8.97 18.42
CA THR A 395 2.88 -8.63 17.62
C THR A 395 2.63 -7.14 17.48
N SER A 396 3.30 -6.33 18.29
CA SER A 396 3.05 -4.88 18.42
C SER A 396 4.14 -4.03 17.76
N PHE A 397 5.11 -4.63 17.04
CA PHE A 397 6.33 -3.93 16.60
C PHE A 397 6.76 -4.37 15.20
N GLN A 398 5.87 -4.15 14.21
CA GLN A 398 6.22 -4.19 12.80
C GLN A 398 5.46 -3.12 12.03
N ALA A 399 6.10 -2.56 11.01
CA ALA A 399 5.45 -1.67 10.04
C ALA A 399 6.08 -1.89 8.66
N PHE A 400 5.31 -1.75 7.58
CA PHE A 400 5.79 -1.93 6.21
C PHE A 400 5.37 -0.79 5.29
N GLU A 401 6.24 -0.43 4.35
CA GLU A 401 5.93 0.45 3.24
C GLU A 401 5.18 -0.31 2.12
N GLY A 402 4.06 0.23 1.65
CA GLY A 402 3.23 -0.34 0.57
C GLY A 402 2.22 0.68 0.03
N PRO A 403 1.37 0.34 -0.96
CA PRO A 403 0.40 1.29 -1.55
C PRO A 403 -0.50 1.99 -0.51
N SER A 404 -0.89 1.26 0.55
CA SER A 404 -1.65 1.79 1.69
C SER A 404 -0.92 2.88 2.47
N SER A 405 0.41 2.83 2.51
CA SER A 405 1.24 3.75 3.30
C SER A 405 1.21 5.17 2.74
N THR A 406 1.01 5.33 1.42
CA THR A 406 0.88 6.64 0.78
C THR A 406 -0.42 7.33 1.17
N ILE A 407 -1.55 6.61 1.14
CA ILE A 407 -2.84 7.15 1.58
C ILE A 407 -2.80 7.45 3.08
N LEU A 408 -2.24 6.55 3.89
CA LEU A 408 -2.10 6.76 5.32
C LEU A 408 -1.25 7.99 5.64
N ARG A 409 -0.11 8.18 4.98
CA ARG A 409 0.71 9.40 5.12
C ARG A 409 -0.10 10.65 4.85
N ARG A 410 -0.88 10.67 3.76
CA ARG A 410 -1.74 11.83 3.41
C ARG A 410 -2.79 12.11 4.47
N VAL A 411 -3.37 11.07 5.09
CA VAL A 411 -4.35 11.21 6.18
C VAL A 411 -3.69 11.79 7.43
N LEU A 412 -2.51 11.28 7.81
CA LEU A 412 -1.76 11.79 8.95
C LEU A 412 -1.29 13.23 8.73
N ASP A 413 -0.78 13.55 7.55
CA ASP A 413 -0.38 14.91 7.19
C ASP A 413 -1.57 15.88 7.22
N ALA A 414 -2.76 15.45 6.78
CA ALA A 414 -3.96 16.27 6.91
C ALA A 414 -4.40 16.43 8.37
N ALA A 415 -4.30 15.39 9.20
CA ALA A 415 -4.59 15.50 10.63
C ALA A 415 -3.64 16.49 11.33
N LEU A 416 -2.36 16.51 10.97
CA LEU A 416 -1.37 17.48 11.44
C LEU A 416 -1.70 18.90 10.96
N ARG A 417 -1.94 19.07 9.65
CA ARG A 417 -2.23 20.38 9.03
C ARG A 417 -3.49 21.06 9.56
N GLU A 418 -4.53 20.27 9.81
CA GLU A 418 -5.82 20.75 10.28
C GLU A 418 -5.94 20.75 11.82
N ASP A 419 -4.86 20.38 12.52
CA ASP A 419 -4.81 20.23 13.99
C ASP A 419 -5.99 19.40 14.53
N CYS A 420 -6.26 18.27 13.87
CA CYS A 420 -7.41 17.43 14.17
C CYS A 420 -7.32 16.95 15.62
N CYS A 421 -8.40 17.11 16.39
CA CYS A 421 -8.43 16.81 17.84
C CYS A 421 -7.32 17.52 18.65
N GLN A 422 -6.81 18.65 18.16
CA GLN A 422 -5.76 19.46 18.81
C GLN A 422 -4.44 18.72 19.01
N ILE A 423 -4.13 17.74 18.15
CA ILE A 423 -2.91 16.92 18.29
C ILE A 423 -1.63 17.74 18.19
N VAL A 424 -1.61 18.83 17.42
CA VAL A 424 -0.45 19.71 17.28
C VAL A 424 -0.49 20.81 18.34
N SER A 425 -1.61 21.51 18.50
CA SER A 425 -1.68 22.68 19.40
C SER A 425 -1.57 22.33 20.89
N LYS A 426 -1.94 21.11 21.29
CA LYS A 426 -1.79 20.60 22.67
C LYS A 426 -0.71 19.54 22.83
N GLY A 427 -0.05 19.12 21.76
CA GLY A 427 1.04 18.17 21.82
C GLY A 427 2.37 18.83 22.19
N ASP A 428 3.27 18.04 22.76
CA ASP A 428 4.64 18.46 23.07
C ASP A 428 5.59 17.96 21.96
N ILE A 429 6.37 18.85 21.37
CA ILE A 429 7.30 18.54 20.28
C ILE A 429 8.73 18.65 20.78
N SER A 430 9.48 17.56 20.68
CA SER A 430 10.89 17.47 21.12
C SER A 430 11.76 16.76 20.08
N PRO A 431 13.09 16.94 20.07
CA PRO A 431 13.96 16.22 19.14
C PRO A 431 13.86 14.69 19.30
N SER A 432 13.75 13.97 18.18
CA SER A 432 13.80 12.50 18.15
C SER A 432 15.26 12.03 18.22
N PRO A 433 15.54 10.75 18.58
CA PRO A 433 16.88 10.17 18.43
C PRO A 433 17.43 10.15 16.99
N ARG A 434 16.58 10.41 15.99
CA ARG A 434 16.96 10.49 14.58
C ARG A 434 17.26 11.93 14.19
N ASP A 435 18.38 12.14 13.50
CA ASP A 435 18.80 13.47 13.05
C ASP A 435 17.76 14.10 12.10
N GLY A 436 17.46 15.39 12.32
CA GLY A 436 16.44 16.14 11.58
C GLY A 436 14.97 15.73 11.84
N VAL A 437 14.72 14.78 12.74
CA VAL A 437 13.36 14.30 13.08
C VAL A 437 12.97 14.79 14.47
N TRP A 438 11.70 15.17 14.62
CA TRP A 438 11.10 15.58 15.87
C TRP A 438 10.02 14.57 16.28
N ARG A 439 9.74 14.50 17.57
CA ARG A 439 8.71 13.64 18.15
C ARG A 439 7.62 14.50 18.76
N LEU A 440 6.42 14.37 18.22
CA LEU A 440 5.18 14.94 18.75
C LEU A 440 4.55 13.94 19.72
N CYS A 441 4.40 14.34 20.98
CA CYS A 441 3.80 13.58 22.08
C CYS A 441 2.43 14.16 22.42
N VAL A 442 1.37 13.37 22.28
CA VAL A 442 -0.02 13.80 22.52
C VAL A 442 -0.61 13.02 23.69
N GLN A 443 -0.73 13.68 24.84
CA GLN A 443 -1.14 13.05 26.10
C GLN A 443 -2.60 13.34 26.50
N HIS A 444 -3.26 14.28 25.82
CA HIS A 444 -4.63 14.70 26.19
C HIS A 444 -5.74 13.82 25.58
N LEU A 445 -5.39 12.78 24.82
CA LEU A 445 -6.35 11.85 24.24
C LEU A 445 -6.89 10.90 25.33
N SER A 446 -8.16 10.52 25.24
CA SER A 446 -8.85 9.76 26.30
C SER A 446 -8.30 8.34 26.51
N GLY A 447 -7.83 7.70 25.44
CA GLY A 447 -7.41 6.29 25.45
C GLY A 447 -5.98 6.02 25.90
N GLY A 448 -5.11 7.04 25.86
CA GLY A 448 -3.67 6.84 25.97
C GLY A 448 -2.84 7.98 25.42
N THR A 449 -1.56 7.70 25.21
CA THR A 449 -0.61 8.66 24.62
C THR A 449 -0.22 8.23 23.21
N LEU A 450 -0.25 9.19 22.28
CA LEU A 450 0.16 9.04 20.88
C LEU A 450 1.52 9.70 20.68
N TRP A 451 2.46 9.01 20.02
CA TRP A 451 3.70 9.60 19.53
C TRP A 451 3.83 9.50 18.03
N LEU A 452 4.10 10.64 17.40
CA LEU A 452 4.31 10.78 15.98
C LEU A 452 5.73 11.30 15.74
N ASP A 453 6.49 10.63 14.88
CA ASP A 453 7.74 11.20 14.38
C ASP A 453 7.41 12.11 13.18
N VAL A 454 7.76 13.38 13.29
CA VAL A 454 7.45 14.45 12.34
C VAL A 454 8.72 15.17 11.89
N VAL A 455 8.67 15.80 10.73
CA VAL A 455 9.72 16.71 10.24
C VAL A 455 9.12 18.07 9.90
N PRO A 456 9.90 19.16 10.03
CA PRO A 456 9.45 20.47 9.57
C PRO A 456 9.07 20.41 8.09
N GLU A 457 7.92 21.00 7.77
CA GLU A 457 7.43 21.26 6.42
C GLU A 457 7.02 22.72 6.39
N HIS A 458 7.09 23.36 5.22
CA HIS A 458 6.67 24.76 5.11
C HIS A 458 5.69 24.98 3.95
N PHE A 459 5.60 24.02 3.03
CA PHE A 459 4.58 24.05 1.99
C PHE A 459 3.23 23.60 2.57
N MET A 460 2.35 24.56 2.82
CA MET A 460 0.94 24.38 3.24
C MET A 460 0.69 23.75 4.61
N GLN A 461 1.73 23.35 5.34
CA GLN A 461 1.65 22.85 6.71
C GLN A 461 3.01 22.99 7.39
N THR A 462 3.04 23.10 8.73
CA THR A 462 4.27 23.26 9.53
C THR A 462 4.99 21.94 9.79
N TRP A 463 4.23 20.85 9.88
CA TRP A 463 4.74 19.52 10.20
C TRP A 463 4.19 18.52 9.20
N ARG A 464 5.03 17.59 8.77
CA ARG A 464 4.62 16.38 8.04
C ARG A 464 5.11 15.15 8.77
N MET A 465 4.44 14.03 8.59
CA MET A 465 4.92 12.76 9.10
C MET A 465 6.30 12.43 8.51
N TYR A 466 7.19 11.91 9.35
CA TYR A 466 8.44 11.33 8.89
C TYR A 466 8.15 9.99 8.20
N GLU A 467 7.43 9.09 8.88
CA GLU A 467 6.99 7.79 8.35
C GLU A 467 5.52 7.52 8.70
N PRO A 468 4.77 6.73 7.90
CA PRO A 468 3.33 6.51 8.08
C PRO A 468 3.03 5.43 9.14
N TYR A 469 3.68 5.54 10.30
CA TYR A 469 3.41 4.73 11.48
C TYR A 469 3.54 5.61 12.73
N TRP A 470 2.99 5.15 13.85
CA TRP A 470 3.05 5.85 15.14
C TRP A 470 3.21 4.88 16.29
N TRP A 471 3.53 5.41 17.47
CA TRP A 471 3.44 4.65 18.70
C TRP A 471 2.20 5.05 19.48
N TRP A 472 1.56 4.06 20.07
CA TRP A 472 0.43 4.24 20.98
C TRP A 472 0.71 3.53 22.30
N GLN A 473 0.52 4.24 23.41
CA GLN A 473 0.56 3.67 24.75
C GLN A 473 -0.82 3.77 25.37
N ASP A 474 -1.44 2.63 25.63
CA ASP A 474 -2.72 2.60 26.31
C ASP A 474 -2.61 3.07 27.78
N ARG A 475 -3.76 3.31 28.42
CA ARG A 475 -3.86 3.64 29.85
C ARG A 475 -3.25 2.60 30.81
N HIS A 476 -2.96 1.38 30.34
CA HIS A 476 -2.31 0.32 31.12
C HIS A 476 -0.79 0.30 30.92
N GLY A 477 -0.24 1.24 30.14
CA GLY A 477 1.19 1.39 29.87
C GLY A 477 1.71 0.49 28.74
N LYS A 478 0.84 -0.23 28.02
CA LYS A 478 1.24 -1.09 26.90
C LYS A 478 1.54 -0.22 25.67
N LEU A 479 2.79 -0.23 25.24
CA LEU A 479 3.27 0.46 24.04
C LEU A 479 3.20 -0.47 22.81
N CYS A 480 2.62 0.02 21.72
CA CYS A 480 2.60 -0.63 20.40
C CYS A 480 2.95 0.34 19.29
N VAL A 481 3.48 -0.18 18.19
CA VAL A 481 3.61 0.47 16.90
C VAL A 481 2.39 0.12 16.07
N GLU A 482 1.76 1.12 15.49
CA GLU A 482 0.58 0.98 14.66
C GLU A 482 0.79 1.69 13.32
N GLN A 483 0.10 1.17 12.30
CA GLN A 483 0.17 1.64 10.91
C GLN A 483 -1.18 1.45 10.19
N GLU A 484 -2.27 1.31 10.94
CA GLU A 484 -3.61 1.09 10.39
C GLU A 484 -4.48 2.32 10.61
N ALA A 485 -5.06 2.85 9.54
CA ALA A 485 -5.86 4.08 9.62
C ALA A 485 -7.01 3.97 10.63
N ASP A 486 -7.63 2.79 10.74
CA ASP A 486 -8.71 2.54 11.70
C ASP A 486 -8.28 2.70 13.15
N SER A 487 -7.07 2.26 13.50
CA SER A 487 -6.59 2.41 14.88
C SER A 487 -6.28 3.87 15.17
N PHE A 488 -5.67 4.60 14.23
CA PHE A 488 -5.46 6.05 14.36
C PHE A 488 -6.77 6.81 14.59
N LEU A 489 -7.78 6.58 13.75
CA LEU A 489 -9.09 7.23 13.86
C LEU A 489 -9.82 6.84 15.14
N SER A 490 -9.70 5.58 15.58
CA SER A 490 -10.28 5.11 16.84
C SER A 490 -9.68 5.86 18.03
N HIS A 491 -8.34 5.99 18.09
CA HIS A 491 -7.64 6.70 19.15
C HIS A 491 -8.01 8.18 19.22
N LEU A 492 -8.16 8.84 18.07
CA LEU A 492 -8.56 10.25 18.01
C LEU A 492 -10.02 10.49 18.40
N SER A 493 -10.90 9.51 18.18
CA SER A 493 -12.33 9.64 18.44
C SER A 493 -12.76 9.17 19.83
N GLU A 494 -11.89 8.46 20.56
CA GLU A 494 -12.20 7.96 21.90
C GLU A 494 -12.53 9.11 22.87
N GLY A 495 -13.71 9.03 23.48
CA GLY A 495 -14.24 10.05 24.40
C GLY A 495 -14.99 11.20 23.72
N LEU A 496 -15.04 11.25 22.38
CA LEU A 496 -15.94 12.16 21.64
C LEU A 496 -17.38 11.63 21.66
N SER A 497 -18.35 12.45 21.22
CA SER A 497 -19.75 12.02 21.17
C SER A 497 -19.95 10.84 20.19
N PRO A 498 -20.93 9.94 20.43
CA PRO A 498 -21.19 8.80 19.54
C PRO A 498 -21.38 9.19 18.07
N PHE A 499 -22.04 10.32 17.82
CA PHE A 499 -22.23 10.86 16.48
C PHE A 499 -20.91 11.24 15.78
N VAL A 500 -19.95 11.80 16.50
CA VAL A 500 -18.62 12.12 15.93
C VAL A 500 -17.82 10.84 15.70
N GLN A 501 -17.88 9.88 16.63
CA GLN A 501 -17.24 8.56 16.45
C GLN A 501 -17.75 7.84 15.19
N GLU A 502 -19.04 7.94 14.89
CA GLU A 502 -19.62 7.39 13.65
C GLU A 502 -19.03 8.04 12.39
N ASN A 503 -18.85 9.37 12.36
CA ASN A 503 -18.18 10.05 11.24
C ASN A 503 -16.72 9.59 11.05
N PHE A 504 -15.99 9.35 12.14
CA PHE A 504 -14.64 8.78 12.07
C PHE A 504 -14.66 7.37 11.48
N ALA A 505 -15.61 6.52 11.89
CA ALA A 505 -15.76 5.18 11.31
C ALA A 505 -16.10 5.23 9.81
N LEU A 506 -17.00 6.12 9.39
CA LEU A 506 -17.33 6.35 7.98
C LEU A 506 -16.10 6.83 7.18
N TYR A 507 -15.26 7.69 7.76
CA TYR A 507 -14.02 8.11 7.12
C TYR A 507 -13.01 6.95 7.03
N GLY A 508 -12.97 6.04 8.01
CA GLY A 508 -12.21 4.78 7.90
C GLY A 508 -12.64 3.94 6.70
N HIS A 509 -13.94 3.85 6.40
CA HIS A 509 -14.44 3.20 5.18
C HIS A 509 -13.96 3.92 3.91
N GLU A 510 -13.96 5.25 3.90
CA GLU A 510 -13.44 6.05 2.78
C GLU A 510 -11.94 5.82 2.55
N ILE A 511 -11.14 5.69 3.61
CA ILE A 511 -9.71 5.37 3.51
C ILE A 511 -9.50 3.98 2.88
N ARG A 512 -10.24 2.96 3.33
CA ARG A 512 -10.19 1.62 2.73
C ARG A 512 -10.57 1.64 1.25
N CYS A 513 -11.60 2.40 0.88
CA CYS A 513 -11.98 2.60 -0.52
C CYS A 513 -10.85 3.28 -1.31
N ALA A 514 -10.24 4.34 -0.79
CA ALA A 514 -9.11 5.02 -1.43
C ALA A 514 -7.92 4.06 -1.66
N ILE A 515 -7.56 3.24 -0.68
CA ILE A 515 -6.48 2.24 -0.78
C ILE A 515 -6.80 1.24 -1.90
N ASN A 516 -8.00 0.64 -1.88
CA ASN A 516 -8.40 -0.33 -2.89
C ASN A 516 -8.41 0.27 -4.31
N HIS A 517 -9.01 1.46 -4.48
CA HIS A 517 -9.09 2.12 -5.79
C HIS A 517 -7.72 2.60 -6.29
N THR A 518 -6.81 2.97 -5.39
CA THR A 518 -5.43 3.32 -5.72
C THR A 518 -4.70 2.12 -6.33
N GLN A 519 -4.86 0.93 -5.74
CA GLN A 519 -4.25 -0.30 -6.27
C GLN A 519 -4.73 -0.60 -7.70
N HIS A 520 -6.03 -0.55 -7.95
CA HIS A 520 -6.60 -0.75 -9.28
C HIS A 520 -6.17 0.33 -10.29
N CYS A 521 -6.04 1.58 -9.84
CA CYS A 521 -5.56 2.68 -10.67
C CYS A 521 -4.10 2.46 -11.12
N TYR A 522 -3.22 1.95 -10.25
CA TYR A 522 -1.84 1.61 -10.63
C TYR A 522 -1.78 0.53 -11.72
N GLU A 523 -2.60 -0.50 -11.61
CA GLU A 523 -2.72 -1.56 -12.63
C GLU A 523 -3.21 -1.00 -13.97
N ALA A 524 -4.22 -0.12 -13.92
CA ALA A 524 -4.73 0.57 -15.10
C ALA A 524 -3.67 1.47 -15.76
N ALA A 525 -2.91 2.23 -14.96
CA ALA A 525 -1.86 3.12 -15.46
C ALA A 525 -0.79 2.34 -16.24
N GLN A 526 -0.33 1.20 -15.72
CA GLN A 526 0.66 0.34 -16.41
C GLN A 526 0.16 -0.13 -17.79
N LYS A 527 -1.16 -0.36 -17.92
CA LYS A 527 -1.78 -0.85 -19.15
C LYS A 527 -2.07 0.28 -20.15
N HIS A 528 -2.59 1.41 -19.69
CA HIS A 528 -3.20 2.42 -20.57
C HIS A 528 -2.31 3.64 -20.82
N LEU A 529 -1.50 4.06 -19.85
CA LEU A 529 -0.69 5.27 -19.94
C LEU A 529 0.26 5.30 -21.15
N PRO A 530 0.94 4.20 -21.55
CA PRO A 530 1.78 4.19 -22.75
C PRO A 530 1.01 4.53 -24.05
N SER A 531 -0.25 4.11 -24.15
CA SER A 531 -1.09 4.42 -25.32
C SER A 531 -1.56 5.87 -25.32
N LEU A 532 -1.85 6.43 -24.13
CA LEU A 532 -2.35 7.80 -23.97
C LEU A 532 -1.33 8.87 -24.36
N SER A 533 -0.02 8.56 -24.33
CA SER A 533 1.01 9.50 -24.79
C SER A 533 0.83 9.93 -26.26
N HIS A 534 0.22 9.10 -27.11
CA HIS A 534 -0.09 9.47 -28.50
C HIS A 534 -1.12 10.59 -28.59
N ALA A 535 -2.00 10.71 -27.59
CA ALA A 535 -3.05 11.73 -27.57
C ALA A 535 -2.49 13.15 -27.51
N LEU A 536 -1.28 13.35 -26.96
CA LEU A 536 -0.61 14.65 -26.91
C LEU A 536 -0.30 15.22 -28.30
N THR A 537 -0.12 14.34 -29.28
CA THR A 537 0.26 14.70 -30.68
C THR A 537 -0.89 14.55 -31.67
N HIS A 538 -2.09 14.22 -31.20
CA HIS A 538 -3.26 14.05 -32.07
C HIS A 538 -3.55 15.35 -32.81
N SER A 539 -3.99 15.32 -34.08
CA SER A 539 -4.25 16.53 -34.88
C SER A 539 -5.50 17.30 -34.45
N ASP A 540 -6.55 16.59 -34.04
CA ASP A 540 -7.77 17.15 -33.47
C ASP A 540 -7.60 17.54 -31.99
N TRP A 541 -7.81 18.83 -31.67
CA TRP A 541 -7.71 19.37 -30.31
C TRP A 541 -8.69 18.73 -29.32
N ARG A 542 -9.85 18.26 -29.81
CA ARG A 542 -10.88 17.60 -28.98
C ARG A 542 -10.37 16.28 -28.42
N GLN A 543 -9.64 15.53 -29.25
CA GLN A 543 -8.99 14.29 -28.84
C GLN A 543 -7.79 14.55 -27.93
N ARG A 544 -7.03 15.65 -28.15
CA ARG A 544 -5.97 16.08 -27.23
C ARG A 544 -6.54 16.38 -25.84
N LEU A 545 -7.61 17.19 -25.75
CA LEU A 545 -8.28 17.51 -24.50
C LEU A 545 -8.73 16.24 -23.75
N LEU A 546 -9.42 15.32 -24.44
CA LEU A 546 -9.88 14.08 -23.84
C LEU A 546 -8.72 13.19 -23.36
N GLY A 547 -7.65 13.07 -24.15
CA GLY A 547 -6.48 12.31 -23.78
C GLY A 547 -5.74 12.89 -22.58
N ILE A 548 -5.59 14.22 -22.52
CA ILE A 548 -4.95 14.92 -21.40
C ILE A 548 -5.81 14.83 -20.14
N ASP A 549 -7.13 14.93 -20.25
CA ASP A 549 -8.07 14.72 -19.14
C ASP A 549 -7.97 13.30 -18.56
N ARG A 550 -7.78 12.28 -19.41
CA ARG A 550 -7.49 10.91 -18.98
C ARG A 550 -6.12 10.77 -18.32
N ILE A 551 -5.08 11.44 -18.82
CA ILE A 551 -3.77 11.48 -18.16
C ILE A 551 -3.91 12.10 -16.76
N ALA A 552 -4.68 13.19 -16.65
CA ALA A 552 -4.97 13.86 -15.38
C ALA A 552 -5.64 12.93 -14.36
N SER A 553 -6.45 11.96 -14.83
CA SER A 553 -7.15 11.03 -13.94
C SER A 553 -6.24 10.14 -13.11
N TYR A 554 -4.97 9.96 -13.46
CA TYR A 554 -4.01 9.21 -12.63
C TYR A 554 -3.42 10.03 -11.48
N THR A 555 -3.65 11.34 -11.45
CA THR A 555 -3.17 12.22 -10.38
C THR A 555 -4.27 12.49 -9.36
N ASP A 556 -3.96 12.30 -8.08
CA ASP A 556 -4.88 12.62 -7.00
C ASP A 556 -5.00 14.13 -6.78
N HIS A 557 -6.15 14.58 -6.27
CA HIS A 557 -6.27 15.93 -5.73
C HIS A 557 -5.14 16.16 -4.70
N PRO A 558 -4.38 17.27 -4.77
CA PRO A 558 -3.12 17.41 -4.03
C PRO A 558 -3.27 17.42 -2.51
N LEU A 559 -4.39 17.96 -1.99
CA LEU A 559 -4.59 18.14 -0.55
C LEU A 559 -5.59 17.19 0.12
N TYR A 560 -6.49 16.58 -0.67
CA TYR A 560 -7.57 15.76 -0.10
C TYR A 560 -7.01 14.35 0.13
N PRO A 561 -6.97 13.82 1.36
CA PRO A 561 -6.18 12.62 1.65
C PRO A 561 -6.61 11.38 0.87
N THR A 562 -7.91 11.19 0.74
CA THR A 562 -8.58 10.04 0.14
C THR A 562 -9.15 10.39 -1.24
N ALA A 563 -8.46 11.24 -2.01
CA ALA A 563 -8.98 11.78 -3.29
C ALA A 563 -9.40 10.71 -4.30
N ARG A 564 -8.76 9.53 -4.25
CA ARG A 564 -9.05 8.38 -5.12
C ARG A 564 -10.37 7.67 -4.78
N ALA A 565 -10.89 7.83 -3.56
CA ALA A 565 -12.10 7.14 -3.12
C ALA A 565 -13.29 7.58 -3.97
N LYS A 566 -13.95 6.59 -4.58
CA LYS A 566 -15.21 6.73 -5.32
C LYS A 566 -16.26 5.88 -4.61
N ASN A 567 -16.63 6.28 -3.40
CA ASN A 567 -17.55 5.53 -2.55
C ASN A 567 -18.87 5.29 -3.28
N GLY A 568 -19.24 4.01 -3.45
CA GLY A 568 -20.37 3.57 -4.27
C GLY A 568 -19.97 2.80 -5.53
N PHE A 569 -18.70 2.85 -5.95
CA PHE A 569 -18.17 1.96 -6.99
C PHE A 569 -17.63 0.67 -6.39
N THR A 570 -17.90 -0.44 -7.06
CA THR A 570 -17.13 -1.68 -6.93
C THR A 570 -15.88 -1.64 -7.81
N SER A 571 -14.97 -2.60 -7.64
CA SER A 571 -13.82 -2.79 -8.53
C SER A 571 -14.21 -3.01 -10.00
N GLU A 572 -15.38 -3.63 -10.24
CA GLU A 572 -15.91 -3.81 -11.59
C GLU A 572 -16.44 -2.50 -12.17
N ASP A 573 -17.13 -1.69 -11.36
CA ASP A 573 -17.62 -0.36 -11.78
C ASP A 573 -16.48 0.59 -12.14
N LEU A 574 -15.33 0.51 -11.45
CA LEU A 574 -14.13 1.24 -11.83
C LEU A 574 -13.75 0.96 -13.29
N THR A 575 -13.70 -0.31 -13.67
CA THR A 575 -13.31 -0.73 -15.02
C THR A 575 -14.32 -0.27 -16.07
N ARG A 576 -15.61 -0.21 -15.71
CA ARG A 576 -16.71 0.15 -16.61
C ARG A 576 -16.93 1.66 -16.76
N TYR A 577 -16.64 2.45 -15.72
CA TYR A 577 -17.09 3.84 -15.66
C TYR A 577 -16.04 4.86 -15.18
N ALA A 578 -14.88 4.43 -14.69
CA ALA A 578 -13.85 5.37 -14.23
C ALA A 578 -12.90 5.79 -15.37
N PRO A 579 -12.51 7.08 -15.46
CA PRO A 579 -11.67 7.60 -16.54
C PRO A 579 -10.29 6.92 -16.64
N GLU A 580 -9.77 6.41 -15.52
CA GLU A 580 -8.48 5.70 -15.46
C GLU A 580 -8.44 4.42 -16.31
N PHE A 581 -9.61 3.87 -16.68
CA PHE A 581 -9.74 2.65 -17.49
C PHE A 581 -10.12 2.93 -18.94
N CYS A 582 -10.27 4.21 -19.30
CA CYS A 582 -10.66 4.65 -20.64
C CYS A 582 -11.93 3.96 -21.21
N PRO A 583 -13.01 3.75 -20.42
CA PRO A 583 -14.18 3.03 -20.92
C PRO A 583 -15.00 3.87 -21.90
N GLN A 584 -15.79 3.18 -22.71
CA GLN A 584 -16.87 3.74 -23.52
C GLN A 584 -18.15 3.01 -23.15
N PHE A 585 -19.24 3.75 -23.00
CA PHE A 585 -20.54 3.18 -22.66
C PHE A 585 -21.68 4.05 -23.21
N TYR A 586 -22.88 3.49 -23.27
CA TYR A 586 -24.07 4.21 -23.70
C TYR A 586 -24.84 4.74 -22.49
N LEU A 587 -25.40 5.95 -22.61
CA LEU A 587 -26.32 6.48 -21.62
C LEU A 587 -27.67 5.75 -21.66
N ARG A 588 -28.32 5.67 -20.50
CA ARG A 588 -29.72 5.24 -20.35
C ARG A 588 -30.61 6.48 -20.39
N TRP A 589 -31.90 6.28 -20.63
CA TRP A 589 -32.83 7.39 -20.86
C TRP A 589 -34.17 7.15 -20.15
N VAL A 590 -34.70 8.21 -19.54
CA VAL A 590 -36.03 8.20 -18.92
C VAL A 590 -36.83 9.33 -19.55
N ALA A 591 -38.00 9.02 -20.11
CA ALA A 591 -38.96 10.03 -20.49
C ALA A 591 -39.79 10.45 -19.27
N PHE A 592 -39.79 11.74 -18.95
CA PHE A 592 -40.44 12.30 -17.76
C PHE A 592 -41.37 13.46 -18.13
N PRO A 593 -42.51 13.68 -17.45
CA PRO A 593 -43.49 14.70 -17.86
C PRO A 593 -42.88 16.11 -17.92
N ARG A 594 -43.11 16.81 -19.04
CA ARG A 594 -42.69 18.22 -19.22
C ARG A 594 -43.35 19.14 -18.21
N SER A 595 -44.58 18.84 -17.80
CA SER A 595 -45.31 19.60 -16.76
C SER A 595 -44.65 19.54 -15.38
N ASN A 596 -43.74 18.59 -15.15
CA ASN A 596 -42.99 18.43 -13.91
C ASN A 596 -41.46 18.49 -14.15
N SER A 597 -41.04 19.19 -15.21
CA SER A 597 -39.64 19.35 -15.59
C SER A 597 -39.34 20.80 -15.93
N HIS A 598 -38.06 21.16 -15.87
CA HIS A 598 -37.54 22.43 -16.37
C HIS A 598 -36.41 22.17 -17.36
N GLU A 599 -36.40 22.93 -18.45
CA GLU A 599 -35.44 22.86 -19.55
C GLU A 599 -35.04 24.29 -19.94
N GLU A 600 -33.73 24.55 -20.07
CA GLU A 600 -33.17 25.85 -20.46
C GLU A 600 -32.25 25.66 -21.69
N GLY A 601 -32.19 26.65 -22.59
CA GLY A 601 -31.28 26.65 -23.75
C GLY A 601 -31.61 25.67 -24.90
N GLY A 602 -32.70 24.89 -24.78
CA GLY A 602 -33.17 23.97 -25.81
C GLY A 602 -32.37 22.66 -25.95
N VAL A 603 -32.81 21.81 -26.87
CA VAL A 603 -32.28 20.44 -27.04
C VAL A 603 -31.02 20.45 -27.93
N PRO A 604 -29.90 19.81 -27.50
CA PRO A 604 -28.71 19.67 -28.34
C PRO A 604 -28.97 18.85 -29.61
N PRO A 605 -28.18 19.04 -30.69
CA PRO A 605 -28.42 18.40 -31.98
C PRO A 605 -28.29 16.85 -31.96
N PHE A 606 -27.60 16.30 -30.97
CA PHE A 606 -27.38 14.85 -30.81
C PHE A 606 -28.34 14.19 -29.81
N TRP A 607 -29.29 14.94 -29.23
CA TRP A 607 -30.24 14.38 -28.27
C TRP A 607 -31.19 13.40 -28.98
N PRO A 608 -31.47 12.21 -28.40
CA PRO A 608 -32.36 11.25 -29.03
C PRO A 608 -33.81 11.74 -29.10
N ARG A 609 -34.54 11.20 -30.07
CA ARG A 609 -36.01 11.20 -30.09
C ARG A 609 -36.56 10.00 -29.32
N MET A 610 -37.86 10.01 -29.02
CA MET A 610 -38.51 8.91 -28.29
C MET A 610 -38.32 7.57 -29.01
N ARG A 611 -38.48 7.56 -30.35
CA ARG A 611 -38.28 6.35 -31.17
C ARG A 611 -36.85 5.80 -31.11
N ASP A 612 -35.84 6.67 -30.96
CA ASP A 612 -34.43 6.27 -31.00
C ASP A 612 -34.04 5.47 -29.75
N VAL A 613 -34.78 5.67 -28.65
CA VAL A 613 -34.62 4.94 -27.37
C VAL A 613 -35.70 3.86 -27.17
N GLY A 614 -36.53 3.58 -28.18
CA GLY A 614 -37.55 2.54 -28.15
C GLY A 614 -38.86 2.93 -27.46
N LEU A 615 -39.14 4.22 -27.29
CA LEU A 615 -40.39 4.74 -26.72
C LEU A 615 -41.36 5.24 -27.82
N PRO A 616 -42.69 5.25 -27.56
CA PRO A 616 -43.67 5.77 -28.52
C PRO A 616 -43.48 7.26 -28.83
N GLU A 617 -43.52 7.64 -30.11
CA GLU A 617 -43.41 9.04 -30.54
C GLU A 617 -44.51 9.94 -29.95
N SER A 618 -45.66 9.36 -29.57
CA SER A 618 -46.74 10.10 -28.91
C SER A 618 -46.33 10.75 -27.59
N LEU A 619 -45.24 10.28 -26.95
CA LEU A 619 -44.71 10.87 -25.72
C LEU A 619 -43.96 12.18 -25.96
N GLU A 620 -43.50 12.49 -27.19
CA GLU A 620 -42.69 13.69 -27.48
C GLU A 620 -43.40 15.00 -27.09
N ALA A 621 -44.72 15.04 -27.24
CA ALA A 621 -45.54 16.21 -26.92
C ALA A 621 -45.72 16.43 -25.40
N THR A 622 -45.53 15.41 -24.57
CA THR A 622 -45.88 15.44 -23.14
C THR A 622 -44.70 15.17 -22.21
N HIS A 623 -43.65 14.51 -22.70
CA HIS A 623 -42.50 14.09 -21.92
C HIS A 623 -41.18 14.60 -22.52
N PHE A 624 -40.18 14.74 -21.67
CA PHE A 624 -38.80 15.06 -22.02
C PHE A 624 -37.87 13.89 -21.69
N LEU A 625 -36.86 13.66 -22.52
CA LEU A 625 -35.87 12.59 -22.33
C LEU A 625 -34.69 13.07 -21.49
N PHE A 626 -34.56 12.51 -20.29
CA PHE A 626 -33.43 12.75 -19.38
C PHE A 626 -32.36 11.67 -19.56
N PRO A 627 -31.07 12.05 -19.70
CA PRO A 627 -29.97 11.09 -19.71
C PRO A 627 -29.70 10.61 -18.28
N VAL A 628 -29.44 9.31 -18.14
CA VAL A 628 -29.16 8.65 -16.88
C VAL A 628 -27.88 7.83 -17.03
N HIS A 629 -26.95 8.00 -16.09
CA HIS A 629 -25.76 7.18 -16.04
C HIS A 629 -26.13 5.70 -15.76
N PRO A 630 -25.53 4.69 -16.43
CA PRO A 630 -25.88 3.28 -16.22
C PRO A 630 -25.84 2.82 -14.76
N LEU A 631 -24.91 3.33 -13.95
CA LEU A 631 -24.88 3.04 -12.51
C LEU A 631 -26.11 3.59 -11.76
N THR A 632 -26.57 4.80 -12.07
CA THR A 632 -27.81 5.36 -11.50
C THR A 632 -29.04 4.66 -12.06
N TRP A 633 -28.96 4.09 -13.26
CA TRP A 633 -30.04 3.25 -13.78
C TRP A 633 -30.22 1.98 -12.96
N ALA A 634 -29.14 1.30 -12.60
CA ALA A 634 -29.18 0.08 -11.79
C ALA A 634 -29.88 0.30 -10.44
N THR A 635 -29.73 1.49 -9.83
CA THR A 635 -30.41 1.81 -8.58
C THR A 635 -31.93 1.90 -8.74
N TYR A 636 -32.43 2.28 -9.92
CA TYR A 636 -33.87 2.23 -10.22
C TYR A 636 -34.41 0.79 -10.34
N GLU A 637 -33.58 -0.14 -10.80
CA GLU A 637 -33.96 -1.55 -10.94
C GLU A 637 -33.96 -2.28 -9.58
N GLU A 638 -33.08 -1.86 -8.66
CA GLU A 638 -32.88 -2.54 -7.38
C GLU A 638 -33.66 -1.93 -6.20
N SER A 639 -33.77 -0.60 -6.11
CA SER A 639 -34.18 0.05 -4.85
C SER A 639 -34.97 1.37 -4.97
N GLU A 640 -34.79 2.16 -6.03
CA GLU A 640 -35.45 3.46 -6.23
C GLU A 640 -36.57 3.35 -7.29
N VAL A 641 -37.84 3.36 -6.87
CA VAL A 641 -38.94 3.20 -7.83
C VAL A 641 -39.20 4.50 -8.57
N LEU A 642 -39.01 4.51 -9.89
CA LEU A 642 -39.46 5.59 -10.76
C LEU A 642 -41.00 5.77 -10.61
N PRO A 643 -41.51 7.01 -10.56
CA PRO A 643 -42.95 7.24 -10.46
C PRO A 643 -43.66 6.69 -11.70
N ALA A 644 -44.94 6.34 -11.57
CA ALA A 644 -45.72 5.76 -12.67
C ALA A 644 -45.84 6.65 -13.92
N THR A 645 -45.57 7.94 -13.77
CA THR A 645 -45.53 8.93 -14.85
C THR A 645 -44.19 8.97 -15.60
N ALA A 646 -43.16 8.28 -15.12
CA ALA A 646 -41.88 8.15 -15.79
C ALA A 646 -41.87 6.91 -16.68
N HIS A 647 -41.33 7.04 -17.89
CA HIS A 647 -41.20 5.94 -18.84
C HIS A 647 -39.71 5.60 -19.04
N PRO A 648 -39.19 4.57 -18.36
CA PRO A 648 -37.83 4.08 -18.61
C PRO A 648 -37.71 3.59 -20.05
N ALA A 649 -36.72 4.10 -20.78
CA ALA A 649 -36.54 3.74 -22.18
C ALA A 649 -35.91 2.33 -22.33
N PRO A 650 -36.44 1.47 -23.24
CA PRO A 650 -35.88 0.13 -23.44
C PRO A 650 -34.44 0.13 -23.96
N CYS A 651 -34.11 1.04 -24.88
CA CYS A 651 -32.82 1.06 -25.56
C CYS A 651 -31.90 2.15 -25.00
N PRO A 652 -30.63 1.82 -24.68
CA PRO A 652 -29.64 2.85 -24.40
C PRO A 652 -29.30 3.61 -25.69
N PHE A 653 -28.86 4.86 -25.57
CA PHE A 653 -28.50 5.72 -26.70
C PHE A 653 -27.40 6.69 -26.32
N LEU A 654 -26.62 7.15 -27.31
CA LEU A 654 -25.49 8.07 -27.17
C LEU A 654 -24.29 7.46 -26.46
N GLU A 655 -23.25 7.13 -27.24
CA GLU A 655 -21.99 6.59 -26.73
C GLU A 655 -21.08 7.70 -26.19
N VAL A 656 -20.60 7.50 -24.97
CA VAL A 656 -19.88 8.49 -24.19
C VAL A 656 -18.68 7.87 -23.47
N THR A 657 -17.75 8.72 -23.04
CA THR A 657 -16.58 8.37 -22.21
C THR A 657 -16.54 9.29 -20.99
N PRO A 658 -16.20 8.79 -19.79
CA PRO A 658 -16.10 9.63 -18.60
C PRO A 658 -14.90 10.57 -18.69
N THR A 659 -15.04 11.75 -18.08
CA THR A 659 -13.93 12.70 -17.84
C THR A 659 -13.45 12.61 -16.39
N LEU A 660 -12.49 13.45 -16.00
CA LEU A 660 -11.90 13.52 -14.65
C LEU A 660 -12.94 13.61 -13.52
N SER A 661 -14.13 14.16 -13.77
CA SER A 661 -15.21 14.26 -12.76
C SER A 661 -16.03 12.98 -12.60
N VAL A 662 -15.76 11.97 -13.44
CA VAL A 662 -16.52 10.72 -13.64
C VAL A 662 -17.92 10.96 -14.21
N ARG A 663 -18.73 11.80 -13.56
CA ARG A 663 -20.13 12.09 -13.90
C ARG A 663 -20.33 13.05 -15.07
N THR A 664 -19.28 13.74 -15.48
CA THR A 664 -19.27 14.43 -16.78
C THR A 664 -18.71 13.45 -17.79
N VAL A 665 -19.46 13.23 -18.85
CA VAL A 665 -19.09 12.34 -19.94
C VAL A 665 -18.94 13.15 -21.23
N ALA A 666 -17.89 12.90 -22.00
CA ALA A 666 -17.69 13.47 -23.33
C ALA A 666 -18.30 12.54 -24.39
N LEU A 667 -18.86 13.10 -25.46
CA LEU A 667 -19.34 12.29 -26.58
C LEU A 667 -18.16 11.63 -27.30
N CYS A 668 -18.26 10.33 -27.60
CA CYS A 668 -17.21 9.65 -28.36
C CYS A 668 -17.12 10.16 -29.81
N ALA A 669 -18.26 10.53 -30.40
CA ALA A 669 -18.33 11.04 -31.76
C ALA A 669 -17.82 12.49 -31.90
N ASP A 670 -17.97 13.32 -30.87
CA ASP A 670 -17.51 14.71 -30.86
C ASP A 670 -17.16 15.19 -29.44
N PRO A 671 -15.90 15.03 -28.99
CA PRO A 671 -15.50 15.34 -27.62
C PRO A 671 -15.55 16.85 -27.27
N ALA A 672 -15.94 17.75 -28.17
CA ALA A 672 -16.26 19.13 -27.81
C ALA A 672 -17.56 19.25 -26.98
N TRP A 673 -18.40 18.21 -27.00
CA TRP A 673 -19.66 18.15 -26.27
C TRP A 673 -19.55 17.23 -25.06
N HIS A 674 -19.85 17.79 -23.88
CA HIS A 674 -19.88 17.03 -22.64
C HIS A 674 -21.29 17.11 -22.02
N ILE A 675 -21.67 16.06 -21.30
CA ILE A 675 -22.92 15.98 -20.53
C ILE A 675 -22.55 15.65 -19.09
N LYS A 676 -22.92 16.53 -18.15
CA LYS A 676 -22.83 16.29 -16.70
C LYS A 676 -24.15 15.70 -16.25
N VAL A 677 -24.12 14.49 -15.69
CA VAL A 677 -25.30 13.80 -15.15
C VAL A 677 -25.14 13.53 -13.65
N PRO A 678 -26.24 13.36 -12.89
CA PRO A 678 -26.19 12.83 -11.55
C PRO A 678 -25.54 11.44 -11.51
N LEU A 679 -24.78 11.19 -10.44
CA LEU A 679 -24.17 9.90 -10.19
C LEU A 679 -24.21 9.62 -8.68
N GLN A 680 -24.71 8.45 -8.27
CA GLN A 680 -24.85 8.05 -6.86
C GLN A 680 -23.52 7.55 -6.29
N ILE A 681 -22.48 8.37 -6.40
CA ILE A 681 -21.20 8.15 -5.71
C ILE A 681 -20.84 9.36 -4.86
N ALA A 682 -20.11 9.12 -3.79
CA ALA A 682 -19.45 10.16 -3.02
C ALA A 682 -17.94 10.18 -3.34
N THR A 683 -17.38 11.38 -3.50
CA THR A 683 -15.95 11.60 -3.72
C THR A 683 -15.54 12.86 -2.98
N LEU A 684 -14.31 12.93 -2.49
CA LEU A 684 -13.86 14.01 -1.60
C LEU A 684 -14.73 14.14 -0.34
N GLY A 685 -15.08 13.01 0.29
CA GLY A 685 -15.89 12.97 1.51
C GLY A 685 -17.25 12.30 1.31
N ALA A 686 -17.68 11.49 2.27
CA ALA A 686 -18.98 10.79 2.24
C ALA A 686 -20.20 11.71 2.05
N ARG A 687 -20.10 12.98 2.46
CA ARG A 687 -21.17 13.99 2.32
C ARG A 687 -21.26 14.59 0.90
N ASN A 688 -20.22 14.41 0.08
CA ASN A 688 -20.11 14.99 -1.25
C ASN A 688 -20.62 14.03 -2.34
N ILE A 689 -21.90 13.67 -2.23
CA ILE A 689 -22.60 12.84 -3.23
C ILE A 689 -22.74 13.63 -4.53
N ARG A 690 -22.46 12.98 -5.66
CA ARG A 690 -22.38 13.56 -6.99
C ARG A 690 -23.73 13.76 -7.68
N PHE A 691 -24.72 14.26 -6.95
CA PHE A 691 -25.96 14.82 -7.49
C PHE A 691 -25.76 16.21 -8.11
N ILE A 692 -26.73 16.65 -8.90
CA ILE A 692 -26.82 18.02 -9.43
C ILE A 692 -27.98 18.71 -8.70
N LYS A 693 -27.70 19.83 -8.03
CA LYS A 693 -28.75 20.62 -7.40
C LYS A 693 -29.41 21.50 -8.48
N PRO A 694 -30.74 21.57 -8.56
CA PRO A 694 -31.41 22.43 -9.55
C PRO A 694 -30.99 23.91 -9.47
N THR A 695 -30.75 24.42 -8.27
CA THR A 695 -30.31 25.82 -8.07
C THR A 695 -28.93 26.08 -8.68
N THR A 696 -28.00 25.11 -8.60
CA THR A 696 -26.63 25.29 -9.12
C THR A 696 -26.57 25.37 -10.64
N LEU A 697 -27.55 24.76 -11.34
CA LEU A 697 -27.66 24.86 -12.80
C LEU A 697 -28.02 26.27 -13.25
N HIS A 698 -29.08 26.83 -12.65
CA HIS A 698 -29.53 28.19 -12.93
C HIS A 698 -28.45 29.22 -12.58
N ASP A 699 -27.94 29.16 -11.36
CA ASP A 699 -27.01 30.17 -10.87
C ASP A 699 -25.65 30.10 -11.57
N GLY A 700 -25.18 28.89 -11.93
CA GLY A 700 -23.97 28.74 -12.75
C GLY A 700 -24.11 29.40 -14.14
N TYR A 701 -25.28 29.28 -14.77
CA TYR A 701 -25.56 29.98 -16.03
C TYR A 701 -25.61 31.51 -15.83
N THR A 702 -26.27 31.99 -14.78
CA THR A 702 -26.29 33.42 -14.44
C THR A 702 -24.89 33.99 -14.24
N VAL A 703 -24.02 33.28 -13.50
CA VAL A 703 -22.61 33.69 -13.33
C VAL A 703 -21.87 33.72 -14.67
N SER A 704 -22.11 32.74 -15.55
CA SER A 704 -21.54 32.76 -16.90
C SER A 704 -21.98 34.00 -17.71
N GLN A 705 -23.23 34.42 -17.57
CA GLN A 705 -23.73 35.64 -18.23
C GLN A 705 -23.09 36.91 -17.66
N ILE A 706 -22.91 36.98 -16.34
CA ILE A 706 -22.18 38.07 -15.68
C ILE A 706 -20.76 38.15 -16.25
N LEU A 707 -20.02 37.04 -16.28
CA LEU A 707 -18.66 37.00 -16.83
C LEU A 707 -18.58 37.44 -18.29
N ALA A 708 -19.56 37.04 -19.13
CA ALA A 708 -19.63 37.49 -20.51
C ALA A 708 -19.80 39.02 -20.61
N ARG A 709 -20.65 39.63 -19.79
CA ARG A 709 -20.80 41.10 -19.72
C ARG A 709 -19.52 41.79 -19.28
N LEU A 710 -18.77 41.20 -18.34
CA LEU A 710 -17.48 41.74 -17.93
C LEU A 710 -16.44 41.68 -19.06
N GLN A 711 -16.44 40.62 -19.89
CA GLN A 711 -15.59 40.54 -21.09
C GLN A 711 -15.97 41.60 -22.14
N ASP A 712 -17.23 42.00 -22.24
CA ASP A 712 -17.66 43.07 -23.15
C ASP A 712 -17.16 44.46 -22.73
N GLN A 713 -16.91 44.66 -21.44
CA GLN A 713 -16.46 45.93 -20.88
C GLN A 713 -14.95 45.99 -20.61
N ASN A 714 -14.27 44.84 -20.50
CA ASN A 714 -12.87 44.76 -20.09
C ASN A 714 -11.99 44.03 -21.13
N PRO A 715 -11.09 44.74 -21.85
CA PRO A 715 -10.20 44.14 -22.83
C PRO A 715 -9.27 43.05 -22.28
N GLU A 716 -8.75 43.24 -21.06
CA GLU A 716 -7.88 42.25 -20.40
C GLU A 716 -8.63 40.95 -20.14
N LEU A 717 -9.86 41.02 -19.64
CA LEU A 717 -10.68 39.81 -19.47
C LEU A 717 -10.98 39.18 -20.82
N ARG A 718 -11.42 39.94 -21.83
CA ARG A 718 -11.72 39.41 -23.17
C ARG A 718 -10.54 38.66 -23.79
N GLN A 719 -9.33 39.20 -23.64
CA GLN A 719 -8.11 38.61 -24.18
C GLN A 719 -7.71 37.35 -23.41
N ASN A 720 -7.83 37.35 -22.08
CA ASN A 720 -7.25 36.29 -21.25
C ASN A 720 -8.20 35.15 -20.87
N ILE A 721 -9.52 35.38 -20.80
CA ILE A 721 -10.50 34.34 -20.41
C ILE A 721 -11.33 33.84 -21.60
N VAL A 722 -11.63 32.55 -21.62
CA VAL A 722 -12.57 31.88 -22.53
C VAL A 722 -13.63 31.16 -21.69
N LEU A 723 -14.91 31.35 -22.00
CA LEU A 723 -16.01 30.73 -21.29
C LEU A 723 -16.55 29.54 -22.09
N VAL A 724 -16.82 28.43 -21.41
CA VAL A 724 -17.54 27.29 -21.99
C VAL A 724 -19.03 27.59 -22.03
N ASP A 725 -19.71 27.20 -23.11
CA ASP A 725 -21.17 27.32 -23.19
C ASP A 725 -21.82 26.26 -22.29
N GLU A 726 -22.39 26.73 -21.18
CA GLU A 726 -23.16 25.96 -20.18
C GLU A 726 -24.65 26.38 -20.16
N SER A 727 -25.15 26.99 -21.25
CA SER A 727 -26.52 27.54 -21.32
C SER A 727 -27.63 26.49 -21.39
N ARG A 728 -27.29 25.21 -21.55
CA ARG A 728 -28.24 24.11 -21.77
C ARG A 728 -28.26 23.16 -20.59
N TYR A 729 -29.37 23.13 -19.87
CA TYR A 729 -29.55 22.23 -18.74
C TYR A 729 -31.02 21.87 -18.55
N GLY A 730 -31.28 20.85 -17.74
CA GLY A 730 -32.63 20.50 -17.33
C GLY A 730 -32.67 19.63 -16.10
N PHE A 731 -33.80 19.63 -15.41
CA PHE A 731 -34.04 18.80 -14.25
C PHE A 731 -35.53 18.47 -14.09
N ALA A 732 -35.81 17.30 -13.52
CA ALA A 732 -37.15 16.93 -13.11
C ALA A 732 -37.40 17.36 -11.65
N HIS A 733 -38.56 17.97 -11.39
CA HIS A 733 -38.92 18.37 -10.03
C HIS A 733 -39.11 17.14 -9.13
N ASN A 734 -38.54 17.20 -7.93
CA ASN A 734 -38.56 16.12 -6.92
C ASN A 734 -37.84 14.83 -7.34
N MET A 735 -37.04 14.84 -8.41
CA MET A 735 -36.25 13.70 -8.88
C MET A 735 -34.78 14.11 -9.06
N PRO A 736 -33.97 14.17 -7.98
CA PRO A 736 -32.58 14.65 -8.04
C PRO A 736 -31.65 13.76 -8.88
N SER A 737 -32.07 12.53 -9.17
CA SER A 737 -31.39 11.59 -10.05
C SER A 737 -31.64 11.86 -11.55
N LEU A 738 -32.63 12.71 -11.88
CA LEU A 738 -32.96 13.14 -13.25
C LEU A 738 -32.65 14.62 -13.49
N ALA A 739 -31.39 14.90 -13.84
CA ALA A 739 -30.93 16.23 -14.22
C ALA A 739 -29.77 16.11 -15.23
N PHE A 740 -29.47 17.20 -15.93
CA PHE A 740 -28.30 17.26 -16.80
C PHE A 740 -27.83 18.71 -16.98
N LEU A 741 -26.55 18.85 -17.31
CA LEU A 741 -25.95 20.07 -17.85
C LEU A 741 -25.13 19.69 -19.09
N VAL A 742 -25.33 20.40 -20.19
CA VAL A 742 -24.56 20.23 -21.42
C VAL A 742 -23.49 21.32 -21.50
N ARG A 743 -22.26 20.91 -21.78
CA ARG A 743 -21.15 21.81 -22.06
C ARG A 743 -20.75 21.72 -23.51
N HIS A 744 -20.54 22.87 -24.14
CA HIS A 744 -19.99 22.95 -25.49
C HIS A 744 -18.74 23.84 -25.48
N TYR A 745 -17.61 23.21 -25.79
CA TYR A 745 -16.35 23.94 -25.94
C TYR A 745 -16.34 24.71 -27.29
N PRO A 746 -15.79 25.93 -27.31
CA PRO A 746 -15.81 26.76 -28.51
C PRO A 746 -15.01 26.14 -29.67
N LEU A 747 -15.55 26.18 -30.89
CA LEU A 747 -14.90 25.60 -32.08
C LEU A 747 -13.64 26.37 -32.51
N GLN A 748 -13.47 27.61 -32.04
CA GLN A 748 -12.30 28.45 -32.30
C GLN A 748 -10.99 27.91 -31.68
N LEU A 749 -11.04 26.79 -30.96
CA LEU A 749 -9.88 26.12 -30.36
C LEU A 749 -9.10 25.23 -31.34
N SER A 750 -9.39 25.27 -32.65
CA SER A 750 -8.77 24.41 -33.66
C SER A 750 -7.24 24.42 -33.68
N HIS A 751 -6.63 25.56 -33.34
CA HIS A 751 -5.17 25.75 -33.31
C HIS A 751 -4.57 25.71 -31.91
N THR A 752 -5.37 25.41 -30.89
CA THR A 752 -4.91 25.38 -29.50
C THR A 752 -4.82 23.96 -28.97
N THR A 753 -4.07 23.78 -27.88
CA THR A 753 -4.08 22.56 -27.08
C THR A 753 -4.61 22.88 -25.69
N PRO A 754 -5.85 22.45 -25.38
CA PRO A 754 -6.40 22.60 -24.04
C PRO A 754 -5.73 21.65 -23.05
N VAL A 755 -5.23 22.20 -21.95
CA VAL A 755 -4.53 21.48 -20.87
C VAL A 755 -5.18 21.84 -19.54
N PRO A 756 -6.02 20.97 -18.96
CA PRO A 756 -6.50 21.14 -17.59
C PRO A 756 -5.33 21.34 -16.63
N VAL A 757 -5.42 22.26 -15.67
CA VAL A 757 -4.36 22.50 -14.69
C VAL A 757 -4.04 21.23 -13.90
N ALA A 758 -5.06 20.42 -13.61
CA ALA A 758 -4.93 19.12 -12.93
C ALA A 758 -4.00 18.14 -13.67
N ALA A 759 -3.78 18.34 -14.97
CA ALA A 759 -2.92 17.49 -15.79
C ALA A 759 -1.44 17.88 -15.73
N LEU A 760 -1.10 19.12 -15.35
CA LEU A 760 0.29 19.64 -15.45
C LEU A 760 1.30 18.76 -14.70
N THR A 761 0.92 18.30 -13.51
CA THR A 761 1.78 17.48 -12.63
C THR A 761 1.50 15.99 -12.79
N SER A 762 0.79 15.58 -13.83
CA SER A 762 0.54 14.17 -14.09
C SER A 762 1.76 13.50 -14.71
N PRO A 763 2.12 12.29 -14.25
CA PRO A 763 3.21 11.54 -14.85
C PRO A 763 2.82 11.05 -16.24
N LEU A 764 3.76 11.16 -17.18
CA LEU A 764 3.73 10.52 -18.48
C LEU A 764 4.33 9.11 -18.39
N ALA A 765 4.17 8.32 -19.46
CA ALA A 765 4.67 6.95 -19.52
C ALA A 765 6.20 6.84 -19.37
N ASP A 766 6.95 7.90 -19.68
CA ASP A 766 8.40 7.98 -19.52
C ASP A 766 8.84 8.49 -18.14
N GLY A 767 7.89 8.75 -17.23
CA GLY A 767 8.13 9.26 -15.89
C GLY A 767 8.28 10.78 -15.78
N ARG A 768 8.30 11.53 -16.89
CA ARG A 768 8.30 13.01 -16.85
C ARG A 768 6.92 13.54 -16.48
N LEU A 769 6.87 14.77 -15.96
CA LEU A 769 5.59 15.48 -15.77
C LEU A 769 5.06 15.99 -17.12
N LEU A 770 3.75 16.01 -17.31
CA LEU A 770 3.11 16.54 -18.53
C LEU A 770 3.51 18.00 -18.81
N VAL A 771 3.71 18.82 -17.78
CA VAL A 771 4.19 20.20 -17.95
C VAL A 771 5.55 20.28 -18.64
N ALA A 772 6.42 19.27 -18.51
CA ALA A 772 7.69 19.26 -19.26
C ALA A 772 7.45 19.21 -20.76
N TRP A 773 6.48 18.42 -21.20
CA TRP A 773 6.06 18.41 -22.60
C TRP A 773 5.48 19.77 -23.03
N VAL A 774 4.66 20.41 -22.19
CA VAL A 774 4.12 21.75 -22.47
C VAL A 774 5.25 22.77 -22.67
N VAL A 775 6.23 22.79 -21.76
CA VAL A 775 7.37 23.72 -21.81
C VAL A 775 8.24 23.47 -23.04
N GLU A 776 8.49 22.21 -23.39
CA GLU A 776 9.22 21.84 -24.61
C GLU A 776 8.48 22.29 -25.88
N GLN A 777 7.18 22.04 -25.96
CA GLN A 777 6.41 22.30 -27.18
C GLN A 777 6.09 23.79 -27.39
N PHE A 778 5.77 24.53 -26.33
CA PHE A 778 5.24 25.90 -26.45
C PHE A 778 6.22 26.98 -25.98
N HIS A 779 7.27 26.62 -25.23
CA HIS A 779 8.25 27.55 -24.69
C HIS A 779 9.70 27.18 -25.04
N GLY A 780 9.91 26.20 -25.93
CA GLY A 780 11.25 25.80 -26.39
C GLY A 780 12.18 25.29 -25.27
N GLY A 781 11.61 24.80 -24.16
CA GLY A 781 12.37 24.38 -22.99
C GLY A 781 12.62 25.47 -21.94
N ASP A 782 12.14 26.71 -22.15
CA ASP A 782 12.29 27.81 -21.18
C ASP A 782 11.26 27.71 -20.04
N TRP A 783 11.68 27.07 -18.96
CA TRP A 783 10.86 26.89 -17.76
C TRP A 783 10.52 28.19 -17.02
N LEU A 784 11.44 29.18 -17.03
CA LEU A 784 11.24 30.40 -16.27
C LEU A 784 10.26 31.34 -16.98
N GLU A 785 10.34 31.40 -18.31
CA GLU A 785 9.36 32.13 -19.11
C GLU A 785 7.97 31.49 -19.04
N TRP A 786 7.89 30.15 -19.10
CA TRP A 786 6.63 29.44 -18.86
C TRP A 786 6.04 29.78 -17.49
N ALA A 787 6.85 29.70 -16.41
CA ALA A 787 6.40 29.98 -15.06
C ALA A 787 5.88 31.43 -14.91
N ARG A 788 6.56 32.39 -15.57
CA ARG A 788 6.14 33.79 -15.60
C ARG A 788 4.80 33.96 -16.31
N GLN A 789 4.67 33.49 -17.55
CA GLN A 789 3.43 33.63 -18.32
C GLN A 789 2.25 32.90 -17.67
N TYR A 790 2.49 31.70 -17.14
CA TYR A 790 1.50 30.93 -16.39
C TYR A 790 0.99 31.70 -15.17
N THR A 791 1.91 32.23 -14.36
CA THR A 791 1.55 33.02 -13.17
C THR A 791 0.80 34.29 -13.56
N GLN A 792 1.34 35.05 -14.51
CA GLN A 792 0.76 36.31 -14.97
C GLN A 792 -0.67 36.12 -15.48
N LEU A 793 -0.94 35.06 -16.25
CA LEU A 793 -2.28 34.75 -16.75
C LEU A 793 -3.30 34.60 -15.62
N PHE A 794 -2.97 33.79 -14.60
CA PHE A 794 -3.87 33.58 -13.46
C PHE A 794 -4.07 34.85 -12.64
N LEU A 795 -3.00 35.61 -12.37
CA LEU A 795 -3.07 36.82 -11.56
C LEU A 795 -3.84 37.94 -12.27
N THR A 796 -3.55 38.18 -13.54
CA THR A 796 -4.25 39.20 -14.35
C THR A 796 -5.75 38.95 -14.42
N VAL A 797 -6.18 37.69 -14.49
CA VAL A 797 -7.61 37.34 -14.49
C VAL A 797 -8.19 37.43 -13.08
N HIS A 798 -7.65 36.66 -12.13
CA HIS A 798 -8.33 36.43 -10.84
C HIS A 798 -8.15 37.58 -9.84
N LEU A 799 -7.01 38.28 -9.79
CA LEU A 799 -6.89 39.47 -8.95
C LEU A 799 -7.75 40.62 -9.48
N ARG A 800 -7.93 40.72 -10.79
CA ARG A 800 -8.83 41.70 -11.40
C ARG A 800 -10.29 41.38 -11.07
N LEU A 801 -10.72 40.13 -11.24
CA LEU A 801 -12.07 39.71 -10.85
C LEU A 801 -12.33 39.99 -9.37
N TRP A 802 -11.37 39.67 -8.49
CA TRP A 802 -11.50 39.91 -7.07
C TRP A 802 -11.54 41.42 -6.73
N LEU A 803 -10.48 42.16 -7.04
CA LEU A 803 -10.28 43.52 -6.52
C LEU A 803 -11.06 44.59 -7.26
N HIS A 804 -11.32 44.41 -8.56
CA HIS A 804 -12.14 45.34 -9.33
C HIS A 804 -13.61 44.95 -9.26
N TYR A 805 -13.96 43.69 -9.55
CA TYR A 805 -15.36 43.28 -9.72
C TYR A 805 -15.98 42.61 -8.49
N GLY A 806 -15.24 42.33 -7.42
CA GLY A 806 -15.78 41.64 -6.25
C GLY A 806 -16.15 40.18 -6.51
N ILE A 807 -15.45 39.49 -7.42
CA ILE A 807 -15.73 38.11 -7.84
C ILE A 807 -14.54 37.20 -7.54
N ALA A 808 -14.78 36.09 -6.85
CA ALA A 808 -13.84 34.98 -6.78
C ALA A 808 -14.46 33.73 -7.43
N LEU A 809 -13.80 33.19 -8.45
CA LEU A 809 -14.25 31.98 -9.14
C LEU A 809 -13.71 30.73 -8.44
N GLU A 810 -14.44 29.60 -8.51
CA GLU A 810 -13.91 28.30 -8.09
C GLU A 810 -13.00 27.72 -9.19
N SER A 811 -11.86 28.37 -9.38
CA SER A 811 -10.79 28.03 -10.32
C SER A 811 -9.96 26.84 -9.84
N ASN A 812 -10.61 25.78 -9.35
CA ASN A 812 -9.88 24.57 -8.98
C ASN A 812 -9.18 23.95 -10.21
N GLN A 813 -8.22 23.07 -9.97
CA GLN A 813 -7.35 22.55 -11.03
C GLN A 813 -8.11 21.81 -12.16
N GLN A 814 -9.32 21.32 -11.88
CA GLN A 814 -10.18 20.66 -12.85
C GLN A 814 -11.02 21.66 -13.69
N ASN A 815 -11.33 22.83 -13.14
CA ASN A 815 -12.19 23.84 -13.77
C ASN A 815 -11.40 24.84 -14.62
N ALA A 816 -10.12 25.04 -14.29
CA ALA A 816 -9.18 25.85 -15.06
C ALA A 816 -8.50 25.01 -16.15
N VAL A 817 -8.61 25.43 -17.40
CA VAL A 817 -7.98 24.80 -18.57
C VAL A 817 -7.13 25.82 -19.31
N LEU A 818 -5.85 25.54 -19.48
CA LEU A 818 -4.92 26.38 -20.21
C LEU A 818 -5.05 26.12 -21.71
N LEU A 819 -5.11 27.17 -22.51
CA LEU A 819 -5.14 27.10 -23.96
C LEU A 819 -3.77 27.51 -24.51
N TYR A 820 -2.96 26.51 -24.89
CA TYR A 820 -1.65 26.76 -25.49
C TYR A 820 -1.75 26.83 -27.01
N SER A 821 -0.97 27.73 -27.61
CA SER A 821 -0.83 27.90 -29.05
C SER A 821 0.64 28.13 -29.40
N ALA A 822 1.05 27.78 -30.61
CA ALA A 822 2.41 28.05 -31.09
C ALA A 822 2.65 29.54 -31.43
N LEU A 823 1.58 30.33 -31.60
CA LEU A 823 1.64 31.70 -32.12
C LEU A 823 1.09 32.76 -31.15
N GLU A 824 0.35 32.34 -30.13
CA GLU A 824 -0.40 33.23 -29.24
C GLU A 824 -0.04 32.96 -27.79
N ALA A 825 -0.10 33.99 -26.95
CA ALA A 825 0.06 33.86 -25.50
C ALA A 825 -1.03 32.92 -24.92
N PRO A 826 -0.71 32.16 -23.85
CA PRO A 826 -1.66 31.24 -23.26
C PRO A 826 -2.89 31.97 -22.71
N ARG A 827 -4.05 31.35 -22.86
CA ARG A 827 -5.34 31.87 -22.36
C ARG A 827 -5.96 30.89 -21.35
N LEU A 828 -6.83 31.40 -20.48
CA LEU A 828 -7.51 30.60 -19.47
C LEU A 828 -8.95 30.31 -19.90
N LEU A 829 -9.27 29.04 -20.09
CA LEU A 829 -10.64 28.57 -20.27
C LEU A 829 -11.23 28.14 -18.93
N MET A 830 -12.41 28.66 -18.62
CA MET A 830 -13.13 28.41 -17.37
C MET A 830 -14.46 27.67 -17.62
N LYS A 831 -14.78 26.72 -16.75
CA LYS A 831 -16.04 25.96 -16.71
C LYS A 831 -16.50 25.74 -15.27
N ASP A 832 -17.73 25.24 -15.07
CA ASP A 832 -18.30 25.00 -13.74
C ASP A 832 -18.39 26.29 -12.89
N ASN A 833 -19.25 27.22 -13.32
CA ASN A 833 -19.42 28.52 -12.66
C ASN A 833 -20.39 28.48 -11.45
N ASP A 834 -20.73 27.29 -10.94
CA ASP A 834 -21.82 27.07 -9.99
C ASP A 834 -21.47 27.29 -8.50
N ALA A 835 -20.22 27.68 -8.22
CA ALA A 835 -19.71 27.84 -6.86
C ALA A 835 -18.88 29.12 -6.64
N ALA A 836 -19.02 30.10 -7.53
CA ALA A 836 -18.38 31.41 -7.39
C ALA A 836 -18.79 32.16 -6.10
N ARG A 837 -18.01 33.16 -5.72
CA ARG A 837 -18.34 34.13 -4.67
C ARG A 837 -18.48 35.52 -5.28
N LEU A 838 -19.56 36.20 -4.95
CA LEU A 838 -19.93 37.52 -5.48
C LEU A 838 -20.16 38.50 -4.34
N TRP A 839 -19.34 39.53 -4.22
CA TRP A 839 -19.60 40.67 -3.35
C TRP A 839 -20.43 41.70 -4.13
N SER A 840 -21.76 41.64 -3.94
CA SER A 840 -22.75 42.38 -4.74
C SER A 840 -22.47 43.87 -4.81
N ASP A 841 -22.13 44.52 -3.69
CA ASP A 841 -21.91 45.96 -3.64
C ASP A 841 -20.75 46.40 -4.53
N GLN A 842 -19.66 45.64 -4.51
CA GLN A 842 -18.49 45.91 -5.34
C GLN A 842 -18.77 45.59 -6.82
N LEU A 843 -19.48 44.49 -7.09
CA LEU A 843 -19.86 44.11 -8.45
C LEU A 843 -20.79 45.15 -9.10
N LEU A 844 -21.81 45.62 -8.38
CA LEU A 844 -22.75 46.65 -8.85
C LEU A 844 -22.06 48.00 -9.04
N LYS A 845 -21.09 48.33 -8.18
CA LYS A 845 -20.28 49.54 -8.36
C LYS A 845 -19.44 49.50 -9.63
N ALA A 846 -18.88 48.33 -9.97
CA ALA A 846 -18.03 48.16 -11.14
C ALA A 846 -18.82 47.93 -12.44
N CYS A 847 -19.98 47.26 -12.37
CA CYS A 847 -20.81 46.91 -13.51
C CYS A 847 -22.31 46.93 -13.13
N PRO A 848 -22.96 48.11 -13.10
CA PRO A 848 -24.38 48.22 -12.70
C PRO A 848 -25.35 47.42 -13.58
N GLU A 849 -24.99 47.18 -14.84
CA GLU A 849 -25.83 46.46 -15.81
C GLU A 849 -26.13 45.00 -15.42
N VAL A 850 -25.38 44.42 -14.48
CA VAL A 850 -25.58 43.05 -14.02
C VAL A 850 -26.56 42.93 -12.85
N GLU A 851 -27.09 44.04 -12.33
CA GLU A 851 -28.09 44.05 -11.25
C GLU A 851 -29.27 43.09 -11.51
N PRO A 852 -29.91 43.09 -12.70
CA PRO A 852 -31.02 42.18 -12.96
C PRO A 852 -30.60 40.71 -12.94
N LEU A 853 -29.33 40.39 -13.20
CA LEU A 853 -28.81 39.03 -13.14
C LEU A 853 -28.58 38.59 -11.69
N ILE A 854 -28.01 39.46 -10.85
CA ILE A 854 -27.78 39.20 -9.42
C ILE A 854 -29.11 38.89 -8.72
N ASP A 855 -30.16 39.65 -9.03
CA ASP A 855 -31.49 39.46 -8.44
C ASP A 855 -32.14 38.09 -8.76
N THR A 856 -31.65 37.41 -9.80
CA THR A 856 -32.14 36.06 -10.16
C THR A 856 -31.45 34.93 -9.39
N LEU A 857 -30.34 35.20 -8.70
CA LEU A 857 -29.57 34.17 -8.00
C LEU A 857 -30.41 33.51 -6.91
N ARG A 858 -30.43 32.17 -6.91
CA ARG A 858 -31.28 31.37 -6.01
C ARG A 858 -30.52 30.92 -4.77
N ASP A 859 -29.22 30.63 -4.89
CA ASP A 859 -28.37 30.21 -3.79
C ASP A 859 -27.65 31.40 -3.14
N GLN A 860 -28.16 31.82 -1.98
CA GLN A 860 -27.59 32.92 -1.19
C GLN A 860 -26.13 32.66 -0.76
N ARG A 861 -25.65 31.42 -0.79
CA ARG A 861 -24.25 31.08 -0.45
C ARG A 861 -23.24 31.58 -1.49
N LEU A 862 -23.69 31.91 -2.70
CA LEU A 862 -22.85 32.55 -3.73
C LEU A 862 -22.51 33.99 -3.36
N LEU A 863 -23.35 34.66 -2.57
CA LEU A 863 -23.08 36.02 -2.12
C LEU A 863 -21.99 35.99 -1.02
N ALA A 864 -21.05 36.92 -1.14
CA ALA A 864 -19.99 37.16 -0.17
C ALA A 864 -20.34 38.40 0.66
N GLU A 865 -20.15 38.31 1.97
CA GLU A 865 -20.44 39.41 2.89
C GLU A 865 -19.38 40.52 2.83
N ASN A 866 -18.16 40.18 2.43
CA ASN A 866 -17.01 41.08 2.43
C ASN A 866 -15.86 40.56 1.55
N ASP A 867 -14.84 41.41 1.44
CA ASP A 867 -13.61 41.17 0.70
C ASP A 867 -12.78 39.97 1.23
N SER A 868 -12.84 39.66 2.52
CA SER A 868 -12.09 38.53 3.13
C SER A 868 -12.56 37.18 2.61
N ALA A 869 -13.86 36.99 2.43
CA ALA A 869 -14.40 35.75 1.85
C ALA A 869 -13.90 35.50 0.42
N LEU A 870 -13.65 36.57 -0.36
CA LEU A 870 -13.07 36.48 -1.70
C LEU A 870 -11.58 36.16 -1.63
N GLY A 871 -10.84 36.82 -0.72
CA GLY A 871 -9.43 36.57 -0.48
C GLY A 871 -9.13 35.13 -0.03
N GLU A 872 -9.94 34.57 0.87
CA GLU A 872 -9.82 33.17 1.31
C GLU A 872 -10.00 32.18 0.16
N MET A 873 -10.99 32.42 -0.71
CA MET A 873 -11.22 31.60 -1.89
C MET A 873 -10.10 31.74 -2.93
N PHE A 874 -9.64 32.97 -3.19
CA PHE A 874 -8.49 33.22 -4.06
C PHE A 874 -7.23 32.50 -3.54
N CYS A 875 -6.93 32.63 -2.25
CA CYS A 875 -5.79 31.99 -1.62
C CYS A 875 -5.85 30.46 -1.74
N THR A 876 -6.96 29.85 -1.32
CA THR A 876 -7.06 28.40 -1.22
C THR A 876 -7.25 27.69 -2.54
N ILE A 877 -7.83 28.35 -3.54
CA ILE A 877 -8.12 27.75 -4.85
C ILE A 877 -7.10 28.22 -5.89
N THR A 878 -7.03 29.53 -6.16
CA THR A 878 -6.16 30.06 -7.22
C THR A 878 -4.69 29.98 -6.83
N LEU A 879 -4.32 30.57 -5.68
CA LEU A 879 -2.92 30.66 -5.29
C LEU A 879 -2.36 29.29 -4.89
N GLN A 880 -3.03 28.59 -3.97
CA GLN A 880 -2.51 27.33 -3.43
C GLN A 880 -2.63 26.17 -4.43
N LEU A 881 -3.85 25.87 -4.92
CA LEU A 881 -4.06 24.70 -5.77
C LEU A 881 -3.58 24.91 -7.20
N CYS A 882 -3.84 26.06 -7.81
CA CYS A 882 -3.48 26.28 -9.22
C CYS A 882 -2.06 26.79 -9.42
N LEU A 883 -1.53 27.67 -8.58
CA LEU A 883 -0.17 28.20 -8.77
C LEU A 883 0.88 27.43 -7.97
N ALA A 884 0.69 27.34 -6.64
CA ALA A 884 1.73 26.88 -5.73
C ALA A 884 1.96 25.36 -5.81
N VAL A 885 0.90 24.54 -5.92
CA VAL A 885 1.02 23.08 -6.03
C VAL A 885 1.81 22.67 -7.29
N PRO A 886 1.50 23.14 -8.51
CA PRO A 886 2.32 22.82 -9.68
C PRO A 886 3.78 23.21 -9.51
N PHE A 887 4.07 24.38 -8.93
CA PHE A 887 5.43 24.83 -8.70
C PHE A 887 6.19 23.94 -7.71
N GLU A 888 5.54 23.57 -6.61
CA GLU A 888 6.11 22.63 -5.64
C GLU A 888 6.42 21.26 -6.28
N MET A 889 5.52 20.74 -7.13
CA MET A 889 5.73 19.46 -7.81
C MET A 889 6.83 19.53 -8.87
N ILE A 890 6.91 20.62 -9.64
CA ILE A 890 7.98 20.87 -10.61
C ILE A 890 9.34 20.93 -9.92
N ALA A 891 9.40 21.61 -8.75
CA ALA A 891 10.62 21.71 -7.96
C ALA A 891 11.06 20.35 -7.38
N ARG A 892 10.11 19.57 -6.84
CA ARG A 892 10.39 18.21 -6.34
C ARG A 892 10.86 17.26 -7.44
N ALA A 893 10.38 17.44 -8.67
CA ALA A 893 10.84 16.70 -9.84
C ALA A 893 12.20 17.19 -10.37
N GLY A 894 12.75 18.29 -9.85
CA GLY A 894 14.10 18.77 -10.15
C GLY A 894 14.24 19.58 -11.44
N TYR A 895 13.13 20.04 -12.04
CA TYR A 895 13.17 20.83 -13.28
C TYR A 895 13.65 22.28 -13.06
N VAL A 896 13.20 22.92 -11.98
CA VAL A 896 13.55 24.29 -11.58
C VAL A 896 13.68 24.32 -10.07
N SER A 897 14.54 25.19 -9.52
CA SER A 897 14.62 25.32 -8.07
C SER A 897 13.31 25.86 -7.49
N ARG A 898 12.94 25.36 -6.30
CA ARG A 898 11.78 25.87 -5.55
C ARG A 898 11.87 27.38 -5.35
N HIS A 899 13.07 27.87 -4.99
CA HIS A 899 13.32 29.29 -4.76
C HIS A 899 12.97 30.16 -5.98
N GLU A 900 13.41 29.78 -7.18
CA GLU A 900 13.13 30.56 -8.40
C GLU A 900 11.64 30.63 -8.73
N LEU A 901 10.93 29.51 -8.64
CA LEU A 901 9.50 29.44 -8.94
C LEU A 901 8.68 30.31 -7.97
N PHE A 902 8.93 30.22 -6.67
CA PHE A 902 8.22 31.02 -5.67
C PHE A 902 8.63 32.49 -5.68
N ARG A 903 9.88 32.81 -6.08
CA ARG A 903 10.29 34.19 -6.35
C ARG A 903 9.51 34.78 -7.53
N ILE A 904 9.39 34.05 -8.64
CA ILE A 904 8.55 34.48 -9.79
C ILE A 904 7.11 34.70 -9.34
N LEU A 905 6.54 33.76 -8.59
CA LEU A 905 5.17 33.89 -8.07
C LEU A 905 5.00 35.16 -7.23
N ARG A 906 5.93 35.40 -6.30
CA ARG A 906 5.92 36.59 -5.44
C ARG A 906 6.06 37.88 -6.24
N ASP A 907 7.01 37.93 -7.19
CA ASP A 907 7.29 39.11 -8.01
C ASP A 907 6.08 39.46 -8.89
N GLU A 908 5.46 38.48 -9.53
CA GLU A 908 4.27 38.70 -10.37
C GLU A 908 3.04 39.13 -9.56
N ILE A 909 2.88 38.66 -8.31
CA ILE A 909 1.87 39.19 -7.38
C ILE A 909 2.14 40.67 -7.10
N HIS A 910 3.37 41.04 -6.76
CA HIS A 910 3.72 42.44 -6.52
C HIS A 910 3.47 43.32 -7.76
N ILE A 911 3.86 42.86 -8.95
CA ILE A 911 3.67 43.58 -10.22
C ILE A 911 2.19 43.78 -10.50
N THR A 912 1.38 42.72 -10.44
CA THR A 912 -0.05 42.76 -10.76
C THR A 912 -0.80 43.66 -9.78
N LEU A 913 -0.54 43.55 -8.47
CA LEU A 913 -1.15 44.42 -7.47
C LEU A 913 -0.76 45.89 -7.68
N SER A 914 0.50 46.18 -8.03
CA SER A 914 0.93 47.55 -8.30
C SER A 914 0.35 48.12 -9.60
N GLN A 915 0.02 47.26 -10.57
CA GLN A 915 -0.74 47.66 -11.75
C GLN A 915 -2.18 48.00 -11.39
N LEU A 916 -2.89 47.13 -10.67
CA LEU A 916 -4.29 47.37 -10.27
C LEU A 916 -4.43 48.61 -9.38
N GLU A 917 -3.46 48.87 -8.52
CA GLU A 917 -3.40 50.09 -7.70
C GLU A 917 -3.26 51.35 -8.57
N ARG A 918 -2.41 51.32 -9.61
CA ARG A 918 -2.28 52.42 -10.59
C ARG A 918 -3.54 52.62 -11.42
N GLU A 919 -4.31 51.57 -11.65
CA GLU A 919 -5.62 51.62 -12.29
C GLU A 919 -6.73 52.14 -11.35
N GLY A 920 -6.42 52.38 -10.07
CA GLY A 920 -7.33 52.99 -9.09
C GLY A 920 -8.06 52.00 -8.18
N TRP A 921 -7.67 50.71 -8.19
CA TRP A 921 -8.34 49.66 -7.40
C TRP A 921 -7.65 49.44 -6.04
N PRO A 922 -8.38 49.30 -4.93
CA PRO A 922 -7.79 49.03 -3.62
C PRO A 922 -7.07 47.68 -3.58
N THR A 923 -5.81 47.67 -3.14
CA THR A 923 -4.97 46.45 -3.09
C THR A 923 -4.40 46.14 -1.70
N ALA A 924 -4.64 47.02 -0.72
CA ALA A 924 -4.03 46.92 0.62
C ALA A 924 -4.34 45.59 1.31
N HIS A 925 -5.58 45.11 1.25
CA HIS A 925 -5.96 43.84 1.86
C HIS A 925 -5.31 42.65 1.16
N ALA A 926 -5.27 42.62 -0.17
CA ALA A 926 -4.57 41.56 -0.90
C ALA A 926 -3.06 41.56 -0.60
N ARG A 927 -2.42 42.73 -0.46
CA ARG A 927 -1.01 42.81 -0.04
C ARG A 927 -0.80 42.22 1.35
N ALA A 928 -1.62 42.64 2.32
CA ALA A 928 -1.54 42.14 3.69
C ALA A 928 -1.72 40.62 3.76
N LEU A 929 -2.73 40.09 3.06
CA LEU A 929 -3.03 38.66 3.05
C LEU A 929 -1.98 37.82 2.32
N LEU A 930 -1.57 38.22 1.11
CA LEU A 930 -0.72 37.39 0.25
C LEU A 930 0.77 37.52 0.59
N LEU A 931 1.24 38.71 0.96
CA LEU A 931 2.68 39.02 1.01
C LEU A 931 3.21 39.27 2.43
N GLU A 932 2.36 39.70 3.35
CA GLU A 932 2.77 40.12 4.70
C GLU A 932 2.43 39.07 5.77
N ALA A 933 1.25 38.45 5.69
CA ALA A 933 0.77 37.46 6.63
C ALA A 933 1.75 36.29 6.80
N ASP A 934 1.95 35.84 8.04
CA ASP A 934 2.78 34.67 8.35
C ASP A 934 2.10 33.37 7.95
N TYR A 935 0.77 33.34 8.01
CA TYR A 935 -0.04 32.19 7.68
C TYR A 935 -1.14 32.57 6.68
N LEU A 936 -1.31 31.72 5.67
CA LEU A 936 -2.37 31.79 4.68
C LEU A 936 -3.56 30.92 5.13
N PRO A 937 -4.78 31.25 4.68
CA PRO A 937 -5.93 30.38 4.89
C PRO A 937 -5.72 29.04 4.17
N ALA A 938 -6.11 27.95 4.82
CA ALA A 938 -6.09 26.59 4.31
C ALA A 938 -7.51 26.02 4.44
N LYS A 939 -8.00 25.39 3.37
CA LYS A 939 -9.31 24.73 3.39
C LYS A 939 -9.22 23.43 4.16
N TYR A 940 -10.05 23.29 5.18
CA TYR A 940 -10.05 22.13 6.07
C TYR A 940 -10.96 21.05 5.48
N LEU A 941 -10.33 20.09 4.82
CA LEU A 941 -11.00 19.10 3.96
C LEU A 941 -11.32 17.81 4.72
N MET A 942 -10.49 17.43 5.70
CA MET A 942 -10.70 16.23 6.51
C MET A 942 -11.62 16.52 7.70
N SER A 943 -11.26 17.51 8.51
CA SER A 943 -11.98 17.87 9.72
C SER A 943 -13.40 18.36 9.42
N ALA A 944 -13.56 19.43 8.63
CA ALA A 944 -14.87 19.97 8.30
C ALA A 944 -15.61 19.19 7.22
N GLY A 945 -14.88 18.63 6.24
CA GLY A 945 -15.50 17.86 5.15
C GLY A 945 -16.08 16.52 5.59
N SER A 946 -15.44 15.85 6.57
CA SER A 946 -15.73 14.44 6.88
C SER A 946 -15.98 14.16 8.36
N LEU A 947 -15.15 14.68 9.28
CA LEU A 947 -15.12 14.23 10.67
C LEU A 947 -16.12 14.94 11.58
N PHE A 948 -16.20 16.26 11.50
CA PHE A 948 -17.01 17.07 12.42
C PHE A 948 -18.29 17.58 11.75
N PRO A 949 -19.42 17.63 12.48
CA PRO A 949 -20.64 18.30 12.03
C PRO A 949 -20.48 19.82 11.99
N LYS A 950 -21.25 20.47 11.11
CA LYS A 950 -21.27 21.93 10.95
C LYS A 950 -21.67 22.66 12.24
N GLU A 951 -22.53 22.05 13.06
CA GLU A 951 -22.99 22.59 14.34
C GLU A 951 -21.85 22.73 15.36
N LEU A 952 -20.91 21.77 15.38
CA LEU A 952 -19.73 21.84 16.25
C LEU A 952 -18.69 22.83 15.74
N LEU A 953 -18.65 23.08 14.43
CA LEU A 953 -17.73 24.02 13.80
C LEU A 953 -18.29 25.46 13.75
N GLY A 954 -19.56 25.66 14.08
CA GLY A 954 -20.21 26.97 14.06
C GLY A 954 -20.36 27.58 12.66
N VAL A 955 -20.44 26.76 11.61
CA VAL A 955 -20.50 27.24 10.20
C VAL A 955 -21.78 26.85 9.46
N SER A 956 -22.17 27.70 8.51
CA SER A 956 -23.31 27.46 7.62
C SER A 956 -22.95 26.58 6.41
N ASP A 957 -21.70 26.61 5.93
CA ASP A 957 -21.21 25.80 4.81
C ASP A 957 -19.81 25.23 5.09
N ILE A 958 -19.73 23.91 5.28
CA ILE A 958 -18.49 23.19 5.56
C ILE A 958 -17.48 23.27 4.40
N ASN A 959 -17.94 23.48 3.16
CA ASN A 959 -17.05 23.61 1.99
C ASN A 959 -16.31 24.95 1.94
N LYS A 960 -16.67 25.88 2.84
CA LYS A 960 -16.13 27.23 2.95
C LYS A 960 -15.54 27.48 4.35
N PHE A 961 -15.11 26.42 5.03
CA PHE A 961 -14.40 26.50 6.31
C PHE A 961 -12.89 26.54 6.08
N TYR A 962 -12.25 27.57 6.60
CA TYR A 962 -10.83 27.84 6.45
C TYR A 962 -10.16 27.99 7.82
N GLY A 963 -9.01 27.37 8.00
CA GLY A 963 -8.10 27.66 9.12
C GLY A 963 -6.85 28.37 8.65
N TYR A 964 -6.26 29.23 9.47
CA TYR A 964 -5.05 29.98 9.13
C TYR A 964 -3.80 29.21 9.60
N SER A 965 -3.62 28.00 9.06
CA SER A 965 -2.58 27.06 9.49
C SER A 965 -1.49 26.81 8.43
N ALA A 966 -1.66 27.28 7.20
CA ALA A 966 -0.65 27.10 6.15
C ALA A 966 0.43 28.19 6.27
N PRO A 967 1.72 27.86 6.51
CA PRO A 967 2.78 28.86 6.47
C PRO A 967 2.80 29.58 5.12
N ASN A 968 3.09 30.88 5.13
CA ASN A 968 3.17 31.66 3.91
C ASN A 968 4.46 31.34 3.15
N PHE A 969 4.37 30.36 2.25
CA PHE A 969 5.46 29.90 1.39
C PHE A 969 6.08 31.00 0.49
N LEU A 970 5.44 32.17 0.34
CA LEU A 970 6.02 33.31 -0.38
C LEU A 970 7.05 34.08 0.46
N LYS A 971 7.12 33.88 1.77
CA LYS A 971 8.08 34.56 2.66
C LYS A 971 9.45 33.89 2.74
N GLU A 972 9.57 32.66 2.27
CA GLU A 972 10.81 31.85 2.32
C GLU A 972 11.91 32.31 1.36
N SER A 973 11.71 33.38 0.60
CA SER A 973 12.74 33.93 -0.30
C SER A 973 13.86 34.73 0.42
N GLN A 974 13.98 34.67 1.76
CA GLN A 974 14.95 35.44 2.54
C GLN A 974 15.97 34.62 3.36
N SER A 975 15.95 33.29 3.32
CA SER A 975 16.91 32.44 4.05
C SER A 975 17.79 31.63 3.12
#